data_AF-A0A2Z3H5Z6-F1
#
_entry.id   AF-A0A2Z3H5Z6-F1
#
_cell.length_a   1.000
_cell.length_b   1.000
_cell.length_c   1.000
_cell.angle_alpha   90.00
_cell.angle_beta   90.00
_cell.angle_gamma   90.00
#
_symmetry.space_group_name_H-M   'P 1'
#
loop_
_entity.id
_entity.type
_entity.pdbx_description
1 polymer ?
#
loop_
_entity_poly.entity_id
_entity_poly.type
_entity_poly.pdbx_seq_one_letter_code
_entity_poly.pdbx_strand_id
1 'polypeptide(L)'
;MRKNVLNVIVFLFLAAGLFFLWRYAEENLMPKPVPQKDPAEKMAENLQKQAEEQAKRQAEEEEKRKLLAATGGGLAVGTELPKPKPPEPPKAPPLTVAGVEPRAIHNAIVAGIFDAASRPTLIALGDDTFYNQVLLTTRGGGVQQVLLPKFGQADRLGREVKARDKDGNPTAASLPLHLIPGTYHPRAKHLREDYQPPDLVAGPVANPAALAEPCFTVFHYPTPDDNNPDPLLGETNWTVVSEKRPADGPHEVVFEKELGEPYFVKIRKTYTLARTDYHIGLHVGIEKLKVPGAAKGKGQLKYQLSGPRGLPIEGEWYTSTYRVAIVGWRERNGTLRRQYEDAASIGSKRGGEKARREDNTFHYMAVANQFFASAVAIDYSADEAKKTHPWSYVRATTELPLDKKQDPQMPNFDDITVRAASETIDLEPGQSTAHRYFIYNGPAKVGLLKLLPKVEVNGQKVPAVREELVDQYKDTMMMSSITDFRSDTAIGRFASFIFWTDLVIAMTNLMHILLAAIHSVLGHWALSIVMLTVCVRLVLMYPSRKQTAMSMKMMEVQKRLQPEFEKLQEKYKDDFNTYNREKTRLMMANGANPFAMAGGCLLLFAQMPVMMGLYFCLQESIFFRLDSFLWIDNLAAPDMLKWWTEQIPYVSTPDDIGSFIYLGPYFNLLPLLAVGLMLFQQSKMMPPATDPQAEQQRMMMKLMMIMMAVFFYKVAAGLALYFIVSTAWAIIERQLIPKPVIDTSSPAPATGAKVAAPTGTAGGGKMTTEEALAAAKAKNKGFLTRLREALQAKMEEMQRQADEQAKRQIRNGRPGDGPNPPPGTGTDGPQPDGRRDKKNRRRKK
;
A
#
# COMPACT_ATOMS: atom_id res chain seq x y z
N MET A 1 -14.14 15.41 -7.11
CA MET A 1 -15.06 14.94 -6.02
C MET A 1 -16.32 14.20 -6.49
N ARG A 2 -17.16 14.75 -7.40
CA ARG A 2 -18.51 14.20 -7.72
C ARG A 2 -18.57 12.69 -8.00
N LYS A 3 -17.60 12.10 -8.73
CA LYS A 3 -17.57 10.65 -9.02
C LYS A 3 -17.36 9.78 -7.77
N ASN A 4 -16.44 10.17 -6.87
CA ASN A 4 -16.16 9.41 -5.65
C ASN A 4 -17.36 9.45 -4.69
N VAL A 5 -18.08 10.57 -4.62
CA VAL A 5 -19.30 10.69 -3.79
C VAL A 5 -20.38 9.70 -4.23
N LEU A 6 -20.60 9.53 -5.54
CA LEU A 6 -21.55 8.54 -6.05
C LEU A 6 -21.12 7.11 -5.67
N ASN A 7 -19.84 6.78 -5.83
CA ASN A 7 -19.30 5.46 -5.48
C ASN A 7 -19.41 5.17 -3.97
N VAL A 8 -19.17 6.17 -3.12
CA VAL A 8 -19.38 6.08 -1.66
C VAL A 8 -20.85 5.87 -1.31
N ILE A 9 -21.77 6.60 -1.95
CA ILE A 9 -23.22 6.43 -1.74
C ILE A 9 -23.65 5.00 -2.13
N VAL A 10 -23.20 4.51 -3.30
CA VAL A 10 -23.46 3.12 -3.75
C VAL A 10 -22.89 2.11 -2.76
N PHE A 11 -21.66 2.30 -2.27
CA PHE A 11 -21.08 1.44 -1.24
C PHE A 11 -21.92 1.40 0.04
N LEU A 12 -22.33 2.55 0.55
CA LEU A 12 -23.13 2.65 1.78
C LEU A 12 -24.50 1.98 1.60
N PHE A 13 -25.15 2.13 0.44
CA PHE A 13 -26.40 1.41 0.13
C PHE A 13 -26.19 -0.10 0.03
N LEU A 14 -25.11 -0.58 -0.60
CA LEU A 14 -24.80 -2.01 -0.66
C LEU A 14 -24.48 -2.59 0.73
N ALA A 15 -23.70 -1.88 1.55
CA ALA A 15 -23.37 -2.27 2.91
C ALA A 15 -24.61 -2.28 3.82
N ALA A 16 -25.48 -1.26 3.72
CA ALA A 16 -26.76 -1.24 4.42
C ALA A 16 -27.69 -2.36 3.95
N GLY A 17 -27.78 -2.61 2.64
CA GLY A 17 -28.54 -3.73 2.07
C GLY A 17 -28.05 -5.08 2.59
N LEU A 18 -26.73 -5.29 2.65
CA LEU A 18 -26.11 -6.49 3.22
C LEU A 18 -26.40 -6.62 4.72
N PHE A 19 -26.37 -5.51 5.48
CA PHE A 19 -26.71 -5.47 6.90
C PHE A 19 -28.19 -5.82 7.13
N PHE A 20 -29.11 -5.30 6.32
CA PHE A 20 -30.53 -5.64 6.39
C PHE A 20 -30.77 -7.10 5.98
N LEU A 21 -30.10 -7.62 4.95
CA LEU A 21 -30.17 -9.04 4.57
C LEU A 21 -29.65 -9.94 5.69
N TRP A 22 -28.52 -9.56 6.30
CA TRP A 22 -27.91 -10.28 7.42
C TRP A 22 -28.85 -10.34 8.62
N ARG A 23 -29.39 -9.19 9.02
CA ARG A 23 -30.35 -9.08 10.12
C ARG A 23 -31.63 -9.87 9.83
N TYR A 24 -32.16 -9.79 8.62
CA TYR A 24 -33.31 -10.58 8.19
C TYR A 24 -33.02 -12.09 8.23
N ALA A 25 -31.82 -12.51 7.84
CA ALA A 25 -31.38 -13.90 7.93
C ALA A 25 -31.21 -14.36 9.39
N GLU A 26 -30.68 -13.50 10.26
CA GLU A 26 -30.56 -13.75 11.71
C GLU A 26 -31.93 -13.89 12.39
N GLU A 27 -32.90 -13.04 12.04
CA GLU A 27 -34.25 -13.07 12.62
C GLU A 27 -35.12 -14.23 12.08
N ASN A 28 -34.96 -14.63 10.81
CA ASN A 28 -35.89 -15.51 10.08
C ASN A 28 -35.32 -16.82 9.50
N LEU A 29 -34.02 -16.92 9.21
CA LEU A 29 -33.40 -18.13 8.62
C LEU A 29 -32.51 -18.92 9.59
N MET A 30 -31.93 -18.28 10.61
CA MET A 30 -31.09 -18.97 11.59
C MET A 30 -31.95 -19.79 12.58
N PRO A 31 -31.52 -21.01 12.95
CA PRO A 31 -32.23 -21.83 13.93
C PRO A 31 -32.18 -21.16 15.31
N LYS A 32 -33.35 -20.75 15.81
CA LYS A 32 -33.50 -20.28 17.20
C LYS A 32 -33.16 -21.42 18.17
N PRO A 33 -32.62 -21.13 19.36
CA PRO A 33 -32.29 -22.17 20.34
C PRO A 33 -33.53 -23.03 20.61
N VAL A 34 -33.43 -24.31 20.28
CA VAL A 34 -34.54 -25.26 20.46
C VAL A 34 -34.67 -25.52 21.96
N PRO A 35 -35.83 -25.28 22.59
CA PRO A 35 -36.02 -25.65 23.99
C PRO A 35 -35.78 -27.15 24.13
N GLN A 36 -34.99 -27.52 25.13
CA GLN A 36 -34.46 -28.86 25.28
C GLN A 36 -35.60 -29.87 25.52
N LYS A 37 -35.95 -30.63 24.48
CA LYS A 37 -36.86 -31.77 24.57
C LYS A 37 -36.40 -32.74 25.66
N ASP A 38 -37.39 -33.31 26.36
CA ASP A 38 -37.23 -34.14 27.55
C ASP A 38 -36.24 -35.29 27.30
N PRO A 39 -35.37 -35.68 28.26
CA PRO A 39 -34.32 -36.69 28.03
C PRO A 39 -34.83 -38.03 27.50
N ALA A 40 -36.07 -38.40 27.84
CA ALA A 40 -36.72 -39.62 27.38
C ALA A 40 -36.94 -39.66 25.85
N GLU A 41 -37.37 -38.56 25.21
CA GLU A 41 -37.55 -38.52 23.75
C GLU A 41 -36.23 -38.71 23.00
N LYS A 42 -35.15 -38.07 23.47
CA LYS A 42 -33.81 -38.21 22.87
C LYS A 42 -33.24 -39.62 23.00
N MET A 43 -33.58 -40.34 24.07
CA MET A 43 -33.15 -41.73 24.25
C MET A 43 -33.87 -42.67 23.29
N ALA A 44 -35.18 -42.50 23.11
CA ALA A 44 -35.97 -43.28 22.17
C ALA A 44 -35.50 -43.06 20.70
N GLU A 45 -35.29 -41.80 20.29
CA GLU A 45 -34.87 -41.47 18.93
C GLU A 45 -33.47 -42.02 18.58
N ASN A 46 -32.54 -42.04 19.56
CA ASN A 46 -31.20 -42.60 19.37
C ASN A 46 -31.20 -44.14 19.30
N LEU A 47 -32.02 -44.81 20.13
CA LEU A 47 -32.17 -46.27 20.06
C LEU A 47 -32.75 -46.71 18.71
N GLN A 48 -33.73 -45.98 18.19
CA GLN A 48 -34.36 -46.24 16.90
C GLN A 48 -33.36 -46.10 15.74
N LYS A 49 -32.50 -45.07 15.77
CA LYS A 49 -31.42 -44.87 14.79
C LYS A 49 -30.32 -45.94 14.86
N GLN A 50 -29.96 -46.40 16.07
CA GLN A 50 -29.00 -47.49 16.22
C GLN A 50 -29.52 -48.82 15.66
N ALA A 51 -30.82 -49.11 15.81
CA ALA A 51 -31.44 -50.29 15.22
C ALA A 51 -31.43 -50.27 13.68
N GLU A 52 -31.75 -49.14 13.05
CA GLU A 52 -31.68 -48.98 11.58
C GLU A 52 -30.25 -49.13 11.04
N GLU A 53 -29.24 -48.64 11.78
CA GLU A 53 -27.84 -48.72 11.35
C GLU A 53 -27.29 -50.16 11.45
N GLN A 54 -27.68 -50.91 12.48
CA GLN A 54 -27.33 -52.33 12.63
C GLN A 54 -27.95 -53.19 11.52
N ALA A 55 -29.22 -52.96 11.17
CA ALA A 55 -29.90 -53.67 10.08
C ALA A 55 -29.20 -53.47 8.72
N LYS A 56 -28.71 -52.25 8.43
CA LYS A 56 -27.97 -51.96 7.18
C LYS A 56 -26.62 -52.66 7.12
N ARG A 57 -25.87 -52.74 8.23
CA ARG A 57 -24.55 -53.40 8.26
C ARG A 57 -24.66 -54.91 8.01
N GLN A 58 -25.71 -55.56 8.51
CA GLN A 58 -25.95 -56.99 8.27
C GLN A 58 -26.23 -57.30 6.79
N ALA A 59 -26.99 -56.45 6.10
CA ALA A 59 -27.22 -56.58 4.65
C ALA A 59 -25.93 -56.42 3.82
N GLU A 60 -25.03 -55.51 4.23
CA GLU A 60 -23.77 -55.23 3.53
C GLU A 60 -22.71 -56.36 3.70
N GLU A 61 -22.76 -57.12 4.80
CA GLU A 61 -21.92 -58.31 4.99
C GLU A 61 -22.40 -59.52 4.18
N GLU A 62 -23.72 -59.66 3.99
CA GLU A 62 -24.30 -60.75 3.19
C GLU A 62 -23.97 -60.59 1.69
N GLU A 63 -23.91 -59.35 1.20
CA GLU A 63 -23.45 -59.02 -0.16
C GLU A 63 -21.95 -59.35 -0.35
N LYS A 64 -21.10 -58.96 0.61
CA LYS A 64 -19.65 -59.26 0.58
C LYS A 64 -19.35 -60.77 0.62
N ARG A 65 -20.15 -61.58 1.32
CA ARG A 65 -20.01 -63.05 1.31
C ARG A 65 -20.25 -63.68 -0.06
N LYS A 66 -21.07 -63.08 -0.93
CA LYS A 66 -21.34 -63.59 -2.29
C LYS A 66 -20.22 -63.28 -3.29
N LEU A 67 -19.49 -62.18 -3.09
CA LEU A 67 -18.39 -61.78 -4.00
C LEU A 67 -17.08 -62.56 -3.80
N LEU A 68 -16.86 -63.15 -2.62
CA LEU A 68 -15.62 -63.84 -2.24
C LEU A 68 -15.57 -65.33 -2.61
N ALA A 69 -16.61 -65.85 -3.26
CA ALA A 69 -16.70 -67.26 -3.69
C ALA A 69 -16.19 -67.50 -5.12
N ALA A 70 -15.68 -66.48 -5.81
CA ALA A 70 -15.19 -66.56 -7.18
C ALA A 70 -13.71 -66.14 -7.30
N THR A 71 -12.96 -66.89 -8.13
CA THR A 71 -11.54 -66.67 -8.53
C THR A 71 -10.47 -66.70 -7.43
N GLY A 72 -9.60 -67.73 -7.50
CA GLY A 72 -8.38 -67.85 -6.71
C GLY A 72 -7.19 -68.37 -7.53
N GLY A 73 -5.98 -68.30 -6.95
CA GLY A 73 -4.68 -68.74 -7.54
C GLY A 73 -4.11 -67.77 -8.59
N GLY A 74 -2.80 -67.61 -8.80
CA GLY A 74 -1.60 -68.16 -8.14
C GLY A 74 -0.33 -67.62 -8.86
N LEU A 75 0.83 -67.50 -8.20
CA LEU A 75 2.04 -66.81 -8.71
C LEU A 75 3.22 -67.74 -9.05
N ALA A 76 4.04 -67.35 -10.06
CA ALA A 76 5.45 -67.71 -10.27
C ALA A 76 6.12 -66.60 -11.13
N VAL A 77 7.13 -65.83 -10.68
CA VAL A 77 8.59 -66.09 -10.50
C VAL A 77 9.45 -65.93 -11.79
N GLY A 78 10.50 -65.09 -11.71
CA GLY A 78 11.56 -64.86 -12.72
C GLY A 78 12.15 -63.43 -12.64
N THR A 79 13.25 -63.16 -11.90
CA THR A 79 14.71 -63.22 -12.24
C THR A 79 15.30 -61.98 -12.94
N GLU A 80 16.53 -61.61 -12.57
CA GLU A 80 17.29 -60.40 -12.99
C GLU A 80 18.07 -60.58 -14.33
N LEU A 81 18.92 -59.69 -14.89
CA LEU A 81 19.68 -58.43 -14.57
C LEU A 81 19.82 -57.65 -15.94
N PRO A 82 20.68 -56.62 -16.18
CA PRO A 82 21.26 -55.51 -15.40
C PRO A 82 20.98 -54.11 -16.03
N LYS A 83 21.57 -53.01 -15.49
CA LYS A 83 21.53 -51.63 -16.07
C LYS A 83 22.88 -51.18 -16.66
N PRO A 84 22.92 -50.46 -17.80
CA PRO A 84 24.06 -49.63 -18.19
C PRO A 84 23.91 -48.15 -17.74
N LYS A 85 25.04 -47.48 -17.51
CA LYS A 85 25.14 -46.06 -17.11
C LYS A 85 25.40 -45.16 -18.34
N PRO A 86 24.74 -43.99 -18.49
CA PRO A 86 25.19 -42.93 -19.40
C PRO A 86 26.01 -41.83 -18.69
N PRO A 87 26.80 -41.01 -19.42
CA PRO A 87 27.81 -40.10 -18.86
C PRO A 87 27.35 -38.63 -18.66
N GLU A 88 28.15 -37.86 -17.91
CA GLU A 88 28.00 -36.41 -17.73
C GLU A 88 28.60 -35.59 -18.90
N PRO A 89 28.00 -34.44 -19.30
CA PRO A 89 28.59 -33.50 -20.25
C PRO A 89 29.45 -32.40 -19.58
N PRO A 90 30.38 -31.76 -20.32
CA PRO A 90 31.47 -30.97 -19.75
C PRO A 90 31.12 -29.51 -19.40
N LYS A 91 31.90 -28.93 -18.47
CA LYS A 91 31.86 -27.51 -18.07
C LYS A 91 32.54 -26.61 -19.11
N ALA A 92 31.96 -25.44 -19.38
CA ALA A 92 32.60 -24.38 -20.15
C ALA A 92 33.48 -23.47 -19.26
N PRO A 93 34.60 -22.92 -19.78
CA PRO A 93 35.57 -22.14 -18.98
C PRO A 93 35.17 -20.68 -18.78
N PRO A 94 35.71 -20.00 -17.74
CA PRO A 94 35.45 -18.59 -17.48
C PRO A 94 36.26 -17.66 -18.40
N LEU A 95 35.63 -16.56 -18.83
CA LEU A 95 36.30 -15.47 -19.55
C LEU A 95 36.94 -14.49 -18.57
N THR A 96 38.27 -14.42 -18.57
CA THR A 96 39.03 -13.34 -17.94
C THR A 96 39.09 -12.13 -18.88
N VAL A 97 38.75 -10.95 -18.37
CA VAL A 97 39.00 -9.66 -19.05
C VAL A 97 39.99 -8.88 -18.21
N ALA A 98 41.12 -8.51 -18.82
CA ALA A 98 42.20 -7.81 -18.15
C ALA A 98 42.06 -6.27 -18.27
N GLY A 99 42.24 -5.60 -17.13
CA GLY A 99 42.85 -4.28 -16.97
C GLY A 99 42.53 -3.14 -17.95
N VAL A 100 41.67 -2.21 -17.50
CA VAL A 100 41.84 -0.76 -17.76
C VAL A 100 41.55 -0.02 -16.44
N GLU A 101 42.49 0.83 -16.01
CA GLU A 101 42.41 1.66 -14.79
C GLU A 101 41.37 2.80 -14.94
N PRO A 102 40.24 2.82 -14.19
CA PRO A 102 39.19 3.83 -14.36
C PRO A 102 39.50 5.22 -13.75
N ARG A 103 40.77 5.53 -13.44
CA ARG A 103 41.17 6.75 -12.72
C ARG A 103 42.05 7.73 -13.51
N ALA A 104 42.75 7.28 -14.55
CA ALA A 104 43.61 8.15 -15.35
C ALA A 104 42.83 9.06 -16.30
N ILE A 105 41.79 8.54 -16.96
CA ILE A 105 41.02 9.26 -17.99
C ILE A 105 40.12 10.33 -17.38
N HIS A 106 39.52 10.05 -16.21
CA HIS A 106 38.66 11.01 -15.51
C HIS A 106 39.42 12.28 -15.10
N ASN A 107 40.62 12.12 -14.53
CA ASN A 107 41.43 13.26 -14.07
C ASN A 107 42.02 14.08 -15.23
N ALA A 108 42.28 13.47 -16.39
CA ALA A 108 42.75 14.17 -17.58
C ALA A 108 41.68 15.09 -18.20
N ILE A 109 40.41 14.67 -18.17
CA ILE A 109 39.28 15.48 -18.69
C ILE A 109 38.94 16.63 -17.72
N VAL A 110 38.99 16.39 -16.41
CA VAL A 110 38.64 17.38 -15.37
C VAL A 110 39.64 18.55 -15.29
N ALA A 111 40.91 18.34 -15.66
CA ALA A 111 41.95 19.36 -15.52
C ALA A 111 42.12 20.30 -16.74
N GLY A 112 41.54 19.99 -17.91
CA GLY A 112 41.99 20.55 -19.18
C GLY A 112 41.15 21.64 -19.85
N ILE A 113 39.84 21.75 -19.57
CA ILE A 113 38.93 22.59 -20.38
C ILE A 113 37.90 23.34 -19.53
N PHE A 114 38.34 24.39 -18.82
CA PHE A 114 37.42 25.45 -18.35
C PHE A 114 38.08 26.84 -18.46
N ASP A 115 38.04 27.40 -19.66
CA ASP A 115 38.19 28.84 -19.86
C ASP A 115 37.16 29.59 -19.00
N ALA A 116 37.48 30.77 -18.49
CA ALA A 116 36.60 31.53 -17.59
C ALA A 116 35.23 31.82 -18.23
N ALA A 117 35.18 31.99 -19.56
CA ALA A 117 33.96 32.17 -20.34
C ALA A 117 33.08 30.91 -20.48
N SER A 118 33.58 29.73 -20.10
CA SER A 118 32.88 28.44 -20.20
C SER A 118 32.20 27.98 -18.90
N ARG A 119 32.39 28.71 -17.79
CA ARG A 119 31.78 28.35 -16.49
C ARG A 119 30.27 28.60 -16.50
N PRO A 120 29.46 27.70 -15.93
CA PRO A 120 28.03 27.95 -15.79
C PRO A 120 27.76 29.15 -14.88
N THR A 121 26.69 29.87 -15.20
CA THR A 121 26.18 30.99 -14.39
C THR A 121 24.81 30.62 -13.83
N LEU A 122 24.61 30.86 -12.53
CA LEU A 122 23.33 30.68 -11.84
C LEU A 122 22.49 31.96 -11.89
N ILE A 123 21.19 31.81 -12.10
CA ILE A 123 20.27 32.93 -12.35
C ILE A 123 19.05 32.74 -11.45
N ALA A 124 18.76 33.72 -10.60
CA ALA A 124 17.63 33.67 -9.68
C ALA A 124 16.29 33.96 -10.39
N LEU A 125 15.34 33.05 -10.20
CA LEU A 125 13.94 33.18 -10.60
C LEU A 125 13.08 33.10 -9.33
N GLY A 126 12.46 34.23 -8.99
CA GLY A 126 11.81 34.48 -7.69
C GLY A 126 12.66 35.33 -6.74
N ASP A 127 12.08 35.68 -5.60
CA ASP A 127 12.68 36.42 -4.47
C ASP A 127 12.07 35.93 -3.13
N ASP A 128 12.42 36.53 -1.99
CA ASP A 128 11.96 36.12 -0.65
C ASP A 128 10.45 36.20 -0.40
N THR A 129 9.69 36.85 -1.29
CA THR A 129 8.23 36.88 -1.22
C THR A 129 7.55 35.77 -2.04
N PHE A 130 8.31 35.03 -2.87
CA PHE A 130 7.79 33.92 -3.67
C PHE A 130 7.69 32.63 -2.84
N TYR A 131 6.70 31.80 -3.16
CA TYR A 131 6.51 30.49 -2.49
C TYR A 131 7.54 29.44 -2.91
N ASN A 132 8.13 29.62 -4.10
CA ASN A 132 9.24 28.87 -4.61
C ASN A 132 10.38 29.85 -4.91
N GLN A 133 11.61 29.51 -4.55
CA GLN A 133 12.81 30.20 -5.05
C GLN A 133 13.58 29.24 -5.94
N VAL A 134 13.98 29.70 -7.11
CA VAL A 134 14.53 28.83 -8.15
C VAL A 134 15.85 29.41 -8.65
N LEU A 135 16.89 28.58 -8.69
CA LEU A 135 18.13 28.91 -9.39
C LEU A 135 18.16 28.16 -10.70
N LEU A 136 18.07 28.90 -11.79
CA LEU A 136 18.31 28.41 -13.15
C LEU A 136 19.82 28.39 -13.41
N THR A 137 20.26 27.59 -14.38
CA THR A 137 21.66 27.53 -14.80
C THR A 137 21.79 27.63 -16.31
N THR A 138 22.82 28.32 -16.79
CA THR A 138 23.17 28.34 -18.22
C THR A 138 23.51 26.94 -18.74
N ARG A 139 24.03 26.03 -17.91
CA ARG A 139 24.31 24.64 -18.30
C ARG A 139 23.01 23.90 -18.59
N GLY A 140 22.81 23.54 -19.86
CA GLY A 140 21.60 22.88 -20.32
C GLY A 140 20.31 23.73 -20.28
N GLY A 141 20.43 25.02 -19.98
CA GLY A 141 19.30 25.93 -19.72
C GLY A 141 18.29 25.31 -18.76
N GLY A 142 18.78 24.76 -17.64
CA GLY A 142 17.99 23.92 -16.71
C GLY A 142 17.77 24.58 -15.35
N VAL A 143 17.13 23.83 -14.44
CA VAL A 143 16.99 24.23 -13.03
C VAL A 143 18.08 23.57 -12.22
N GLN A 144 18.88 24.37 -11.51
CA GLN A 144 19.91 23.88 -10.60
C GLN A 144 19.30 23.60 -9.21
N GLN A 145 18.62 24.57 -8.60
CA GLN A 145 18.10 24.48 -7.23
C GLN A 145 16.63 24.93 -7.17
N VAL A 146 15.85 24.31 -6.28
CA VAL A 146 14.49 24.74 -5.92
C VAL A 146 14.34 24.69 -4.40
N LEU A 147 14.11 25.85 -3.81
CA LEU A 147 13.80 26.03 -2.39
C LEU A 147 12.31 26.30 -2.23
N LEU A 148 11.72 25.81 -1.14
CA LEU A 148 10.34 26.09 -0.75
C LEU A 148 10.33 26.78 0.63
N PRO A 149 10.43 28.13 0.72
CA PRO A 149 10.59 28.83 2.00
C PRO A 149 9.45 28.63 3.00
N LYS A 150 8.27 28.20 2.54
CA LYS A 150 7.11 27.90 3.39
C LYS A 150 7.17 26.55 4.13
N PHE A 151 8.19 25.73 3.89
CA PHE A 151 8.40 24.46 4.57
C PHE A 151 9.82 24.40 5.11
N GLY A 152 10.00 24.02 6.38
CA GLY A 152 11.33 23.83 6.97
C GLY A 152 12.03 22.59 6.40
N GLN A 153 13.36 22.61 6.31
CA GLN A 153 14.19 21.45 5.98
C GLN A 153 14.16 20.43 7.12
N ALA A 154 14.09 19.13 6.78
CA ALA A 154 14.28 18.04 7.73
C ALA A 154 15.63 17.33 7.49
N ASP A 155 16.23 16.80 8.54
CA ASP A 155 17.47 16.01 8.48
C ASP A 155 17.20 14.52 8.17
N ARG A 156 18.30 13.75 8.10
CA ARG A 156 18.27 12.29 7.87
C ARG A 156 17.61 11.51 9.01
N LEU A 157 17.47 12.10 10.20
CA LEU A 157 16.79 11.52 11.36
C LEU A 157 15.30 11.90 11.43
N GLY A 158 14.85 12.88 10.65
CA GLY A 158 13.47 13.39 10.61
C GLY A 158 13.22 14.63 11.47
N ARG A 159 14.27 15.31 11.95
CA ARG A 159 14.23 16.50 12.82
C ARG A 159 14.37 17.78 12.00
N GLU A 160 13.92 18.91 12.54
CA GLU A 160 14.03 20.20 11.86
C GLU A 160 15.47 20.71 11.83
N VAL A 161 15.92 21.17 10.65
CA VAL A 161 17.22 21.82 10.49
C VAL A 161 17.08 23.32 10.74
N LYS A 162 17.74 23.82 11.78
CA LYS A 162 17.88 25.26 12.03
C LYS A 162 18.99 25.87 11.17
N ALA A 163 18.77 27.07 10.67
CA ALA A 163 19.79 27.89 10.02
C ALA A 163 20.89 28.23 11.03
N ARG A 164 22.15 28.30 10.59
CA ARG A 164 23.30 28.62 11.46
C ARG A 164 23.74 30.07 11.29
N ASP A 165 24.26 30.66 12.37
CA ASP A 165 24.95 31.95 12.31
C ASP A 165 26.35 31.82 11.68
N LYS A 166 27.06 32.94 11.56
CA LYS A 166 28.43 32.98 10.99
C LYS A 166 29.46 32.21 11.83
N ASP A 167 29.16 31.97 13.09
CA ASP A 167 30.01 31.26 14.05
C ASP A 167 29.65 29.76 14.14
N GLY A 168 28.63 29.32 13.37
CA GLY A 168 28.17 27.93 13.26
C GLY A 168 27.11 27.51 14.27
N ASN A 169 26.63 28.39 15.14
CA ASN A 169 25.60 28.07 16.14
C ASN A 169 24.20 28.03 15.50
N PRO A 170 23.31 27.13 15.94
CA PRO A 170 21.94 27.09 15.46
C PRO A 170 21.16 28.34 15.92
N THR A 171 20.52 29.01 14.96
CA THR A 171 19.60 30.13 15.20
C THR A 171 18.18 29.64 15.49
N ALA A 172 17.28 30.54 15.89
CA ALA A 172 15.86 30.21 16.01
C ALA A 172 15.17 29.93 14.66
N ALA A 173 15.72 30.47 13.56
CA ALA A 173 15.15 30.34 12.23
C ALA A 173 15.38 28.94 11.65
N SER A 174 14.35 28.38 11.03
CA SER A 174 14.42 27.11 10.32
C SER A 174 14.96 27.32 8.91
N LEU A 175 15.82 26.42 8.44
CA LEU A 175 16.31 26.44 7.05
C LEU A 175 15.14 26.12 6.10
N PRO A 176 14.98 26.82 4.96
CA PRO A 176 13.95 26.48 3.97
C PRO A 176 14.18 25.10 3.38
N LEU A 177 13.13 24.43 2.89
CA LEU A 177 13.23 23.11 2.29
C LEU A 177 13.92 23.16 0.92
N HIS A 178 15.07 22.50 0.80
CA HIS A 178 15.77 22.30 -0.47
C HIS A 178 15.16 21.08 -1.19
N LEU A 179 14.03 21.27 -1.88
CA LEU A 179 13.37 20.19 -2.62
C LEU A 179 14.25 19.65 -3.76
N ILE A 180 14.98 20.54 -4.43
CA ILE A 180 16.07 20.20 -5.35
C ILE A 180 17.31 20.91 -4.82
N PRO A 181 18.31 20.19 -4.24
CA PRO A 181 19.42 20.81 -3.51
C PRO A 181 20.49 21.46 -4.41
N GLY A 182 20.53 21.11 -5.69
CA GLY A 182 21.45 21.68 -6.69
C GLY A 182 22.93 21.31 -6.55
N THR A 183 23.32 20.62 -5.50
CA THR A 183 24.66 20.05 -5.29
C THR A 183 24.54 18.55 -5.02
N TYR A 184 25.54 17.78 -5.46
CA TYR A 184 25.58 16.34 -5.17
C TYR A 184 26.34 16.11 -3.86
N HIS A 185 25.72 15.39 -2.93
CA HIS A 185 26.33 15.06 -1.64
C HIS A 185 26.33 13.55 -1.42
N PRO A 186 27.50 12.93 -1.16
CA PRO A 186 27.57 11.52 -0.83
C PRO A 186 26.90 11.26 0.53
N ARG A 187 26.22 10.12 0.64
CA ARG A 187 25.59 9.69 1.89
C ARG A 187 26.64 9.43 2.97
N ALA A 188 26.52 10.13 4.10
CA ALA A 188 27.34 9.92 5.28
C ALA A 188 27.05 8.56 5.95
N LYS A 189 28.07 7.95 6.57
CA LYS A 189 27.95 6.63 7.19
C LYS A 189 27.01 6.67 8.39
N HIS A 190 27.20 7.62 9.29
CA HIS A 190 26.35 7.77 10.46
C HIS A 190 25.15 8.66 10.15
N LEU A 191 24.00 8.34 10.76
CA LEU A 191 22.76 9.10 10.53
C LEU A 191 22.78 10.45 11.25
N ARG A 192 23.48 10.54 12.38
CA ARG A 192 23.66 11.77 13.17
C ARG A 192 24.68 12.77 12.58
N GLU A 193 25.32 12.46 11.45
CA GLU A 193 26.15 13.43 10.74
C GLU A 193 25.24 14.53 10.15
N ASP A 194 25.20 15.69 10.84
CA ASP A 194 24.44 16.88 10.43
C ASP A 194 24.88 17.34 9.03
N TYR A 195 24.01 17.17 8.04
CA TYR A 195 24.21 17.68 6.69
C TYR A 195 23.29 18.89 6.45
N GLN A 196 23.89 20.03 6.12
CA GLN A 196 23.17 21.20 5.64
C GLN A 196 23.43 21.36 4.13
N PRO A 197 22.38 21.40 3.29
CA PRO A 197 22.56 21.70 1.87
C PRO A 197 23.10 23.13 1.71
N PRO A 198 24.06 23.35 0.80
CA PRO A 198 24.59 24.68 0.57
C PRO A 198 23.56 25.57 -0.15
N ASP A 199 23.37 26.77 0.38
CA ASP A 199 22.71 27.85 -0.36
C ASP A 199 23.60 28.25 -1.54
N LEU A 200 23.09 28.04 -2.75
CA LEU A 200 23.75 28.48 -3.96
C LEU A 200 23.37 29.95 -4.21
N VAL A 201 24.34 30.77 -4.61
CA VAL A 201 24.11 32.19 -4.90
C VAL A 201 24.10 32.39 -6.41
N ALA A 202 23.22 33.28 -6.89
CA ALA A 202 23.19 33.66 -8.30
C ALA A 202 24.50 34.36 -8.73
N GLY A 203 24.97 34.06 -9.93
CA GLY A 203 26.26 34.53 -10.46
C GLY A 203 27.12 33.40 -11.05
N PRO A 204 28.36 33.71 -11.50
CA PRO A 204 29.27 32.74 -12.08
C PRO A 204 29.73 31.70 -11.05
N VAL A 205 29.66 30.41 -11.40
CA VAL A 205 29.99 29.32 -10.47
C VAL A 205 31.50 29.16 -10.32
N ALA A 206 32.00 29.28 -9.09
CA ALA A 206 33.43 29.12 -8.78
C ALA A 206 33.93 27.69 -8.96
N ASN A 207 33.16 26.68 -8.51
CA ASN A 207 33.48 25.25 -8.65
C ASN A 207 32.31 24.48 -9.29
N PRO A 208 32.28 24.35 -10.63
CA PRO A 208 31.22 23.64 -11.34
C PRO A 208 31.14 22.14 -11.03
N ALA A 209 32.20 21.52 -10.50
CA ALA A 209 32.24 20.09 -10.19
C ALA A 209 31.48 19.72 -8.89
N ALA A 210 31.18 20.70 -8.03
CA ALA A 210 30.37 20.50 -6.82
C ALA A 210 28.84 20.50 -7.12
N LEU A 211 28.44 21.01 -8.29
CA LEU A 211 27.04 21.06 -8.69
C LEU A 211 26.52 19.67 -9.09
N ALA A 212 25.29 19.37 -8.71
CA ALA A 212 24.52 18.30 -9.32
C ALA A 212 24.27 18.61 -10.81
N GLU A 213 23.88 17.61 -11.60
CA GLU A 213 23.42 17.89 -12.96
C GLU A 213 22.06 18.62 -12.92
N PRO A 214 21.79 19.58 -13.83
CA PRO A 214 20.56 20.34 -13.79
C PRO A 214 19.32 19.52 -14.16
N CYS A 215 18.24 19.80 -13.45
CA CYS A 215 16.89 19.28 -13.69
C CYS A 215 16.26 19.93 -14.93
N PHE A 216 15.31 19.25 -15.56
CA PHE A 216 14.54 19.77 -16.71
C PHE A 216 15.43 20.21 -17.89
N THR A 217 16.58 19.53 -18.01
CA THR A 217 17.49 19.58 -19.15
C THR A 217 16.85 18.93 -20.37
N VAL A 218 17.14 19.51 -21.54
CA VAL A 218 16.71 18.95 -22.83
C VAL A 218 17.92 18.30 -23.48
N PHE A 219 17.75 17.07 -23.92
CA PHE A 219 18.69 16.30 -24.71
C PHE A 219 18.11 16.09 -26.12
N HIS A 220 18.93 15.76 -27.10
CA HIS A 220 18.48 15.42 -28.45
C HIS A 220 18.96 14.02 -28.84
N TYR A 221 18.31 13.39 -29.80
CA TYR A 221 18.81 12.14 -30.39
C TYR A 221 19.57 12.45 -31.69
N PRO A 222 20.75 11.85 -31.93
CA PRO A 222 21.52 12.12 -33.15
C PRO A 222 20.74 11.81 -34.43
N THR A 223 20.04 10.66 -34.42
CA THR A 223 19.02 10.30 -35.40
C THR A 223 17.71 9.94 -34.69
N PRO A 224 16.53 10.07 -35.34
CA PRO A 224 15.25 9.71 -34.72
C PRO A 224 15.16 8.24 -34.28
N ASP A 225 15.92 7.35 -34.92
CA ASP A 225 15.95 5.91 -34.62
C ASP A 225 16.92 5.54 -33.49
N ASP A 226 17.76 6.48 -33.02
CA ASP A 226 18.69 6.21 -31.93
C ASP A 226 17.98 5.87 -30.61
N ASN A 227 18.56 4.91 -29.90
CA ASN A 227 18.10 4.46 -28.60
C ASN A 227 18.62 5.35 -27.44
N ASN A 228 19.76 6.02 -27.65
CA ASN A 228 20.43 6.83 -26.64
C ASN A 228 20.41 8.32 -27.05
N PRO A 229 20.03 9.24 -26.14
CA PRO A 229 20.14 10.66 -26.41
C PRO A 229 21.59 11.14 -26.24
N ASP A 230 21.94 12.19 -26.98
CA ASP A 230 23.21 12.90 -26.94
C ASP A 230 23.21 13.96 -25.81
N PRO A 231 24.25 13.98 -24.94
CA PRO A 231 24.35 14.88 -23.79
C PRO A 231 24.61 16.35 -24.12
N LEU A 232 25.03 16.70 -25.35
CA LEU A 232 25.49 18.03 -25.76
C LEU A 232 24.58 19.18 -25.31
N LEU A 233 23.27 19.02 -25.48
CA LEU A 233 22.30 20.06 -25.09
C LEU A 233 22.13 20.21 -23.58
N GLY A 234 22.39 19.18 -22.78
CA GLY A 234 22.37 19.24 -21.32
C GLY A 234 23.70 19.68 -20.70
N GLU A 235 24.82 19.45 -21.40
CA GLU A 235 26.16 19.77 -20.91
C GLU A 235 26.68 21.15 -21.33
N THR A 236 26.26 21.67 -22.49
CA THR A 236 26.70 22.99 -22.98
C THR A 236 25.98 24.15 -22.31
N ASN A 237 26.61 25.32 -22.28
CA ASN A 237 25.95 26.56 -21.87
C ASN A 237 25.00 27.08 -22.96
N TRP A 238 23.87 27.60 -22.51
CA TRP A 238 22.83 28.29 -23.28
C TRP A 238 22.96 29.80 -23.07
N THR A 239 22.59 30.61 -24.05
CA THR A 239 22.62 32.08 -23.94
C THR A 239 21.36 32.58 -23.26
N VAL A 240 21.48 33.61 -22.42
CA VAL A 240 20.33 34.30 -21.82
C VAL A 240 19.94 35.45 -22.74
N VAL A 241 18.70 35.43 -23.24
CA VAL A 241 18.21 36.40 -24.24
C VAL A 241 17.30 37.46 -23.62
N SER A 242 16.59 37.11 -22.54
CA SER A 242 15.72 38.04 -21.82
C SER A 242 15.62 37.67 -20.35
N GLU A 243 15.61 38.70 -19.50
CA GLU A 243 15.29 38.59 -18.09
C GLU A 243 14.28 39.68 -17.73
N LYS A 244 13.16 39.30 -17.10
CA LYS A 244 12.14 40.25 -16.65
C LYS A 244 11.77 39.94 -15.21
N ARG A 245 11.88 40.93 -14.33
CA ARG A 245 11.56 40.83 -12.91
C ARG A 245 10.60 41.96 -12.48
N PRO A 246 9.34 41.95 -12.96
CA PRO A 246 8.36 42.98 -12.61
C PRO A 246 7.96 42.90 -11.13
N ALA A 247 7.77 44.05 -10.48
CA ALA A 247 7.38 44.10 -9.07
C ALA A 247 6.05 43.36 -8.80
N ASP A 248 5.01 43.61 -9.60
CA ASP A 248 3.67 43.04 -9.39
C ASP A 248 3.30 41.94 -10.40
N GLY A 249 4.30 41.24 -10.95
CA GLY A 249 4.08 40.22 -11.99
C GLY A 249 4.93 38.97 -11.85
N PRO A 250 4.76 37.99 -12.75
CA PRO A 250 5.63 36.82 -12.79
C PRO A 250 7.04 37.21 -13.27
N HIS A 251 8.06 36.62 -12.66
CA HIS A 251 9.43 36.72 -13.18
C HIS A 251 9.58 35.78 -14.39
N GLU A 252 10.38 36.19 -15.37
CA GLU A 252 10.62 35.46 -16.63
C GLU A 252 12.12 35.45 -16.97
N VAL A 253 12.64 34.29 -17.37
CA VAL A 253 14.01 34.11 -17.89
C VAL A 253 13.95 33.29 -19.19
N VAL A 254 14.59 33.79 -20.25
CA VAL A 254 14.63 33.15 -21.57
C VAL A 254 16.04 32.69 -21.90
N PHE A 255 16.21 31.38 -22.06
CA PHE A 255 17.42 30.77 -22.61
C PHE A 255 17.24 30.42 -24.09
N GLU A 256 18.32 30.52 -24.87
CA GLU A 256 18.36 30.10 -26.27
C GLU A 256 19.61 29.28 -26.58
N LYS A 257 19.46 28.33 -27.51
CA LYS A 257 20.55 27.53 -28.05
C LYS A 257 20.27 27.16 -29.50
N GLU A 258 21.26 27.37 -30.35
CA GLU A 258 21.23 26.90 -31.73
C GLU A 258 22.01 25.59 -31.86
N LEU A 259 21.42 24.61 -32.56
CA LEU A 259 22.10 23.43 -33.05
C LEU A 259 22.43 23.65 -34.53
N GLY A 260 23.70 23.48 -34.88
CA GLY A 260 24.19 23.54 -36.26
C GLY A 260 23.83 22.30 -37.09
N GLU A 261 24.66 21.98 -38.07
CA GLU A 261 24.51 20.77 -38.88
C GLU A 261 24.52 19.50 -37.99
N PRO A 262 23.67 18.48 -38.23
CA PRO A 262 22.67 18.36 -39.30
C PRO A 262 21.27 18.92 -38.99
N TYR A 263 21.03 19.46 -37.78
CA TYR A 263 19.68 19.80 -37.33
C TYR A 263 19.22 21.18 -37.83
N PHE A 264 20.07 22.21 -37.72
CA PHE A 264 19.73 23.60 -38.02
C PHE A 264 18.46 24.06 -37.26
N VAL A 265 18.47 23.89 -35.94
CA VAL A 265 17.31 24.18 -35.07
C VAL A 265 17.71 25.15 -33.97
N LYS A 266 16.89 26.18 -33.75
CA LYS A 266 16.94 27.06 -32.59
C LYS A 266 15.95 26.56 -31.54
N ILE A 267 16.43 26.29 -30.33
CA ILE A 267 15.61 25.92 -29.19
C ILE A 267 15.61 27.07 -28.19
N ARG A 268 14.42 27.50 -27.77
CA ARG A 268 14.21 28.53 -26.76
C ARG A 268 13.47 27.95 -25.57
N LYS A 269 14.02 28.11 -24.37
CA LYS A 269 13.35 27.77 -23.10
C LYS A 269 12.97 29.06 -22.39
N THR A 270 11.69 29.26 -22.14
CA THR A 270 11.20 30.36 -21.29
C THR A 270 10.73 29.78 -19.97
N TYR A 271 11.36 30.19 -18.88
CA TYR A 271 10.95 29.87 -17.51
C TYR A 271 10.17 31.05 -16.95
N THR A 272 8.99 30.79 -16.38
CA THR A 272 8.16 31.78 -15.70
C THR A 272 7.81 31.32 -14.29
N LEU A 273 7.69 32.26 -13.36
CA LEU A 273 7.30 31.98 -11.97
C LEU A 273 6.46 33.12 -11.42
N ALA A 274 5.34 32.80 -10.77
CA ALA A 274 4.47 33.77 -10.09
C ALA A 274 4.56 33.64 -8.56
N ARG A 275 4.33 34.74 -7.83
CA ARG A 275 4.60 34.83 -6.37
C ARG A 275 3.92 33.75 -5.52
N THR A 276 2.69 33.37 -5.86
CA THR A 276 1.88 32.40 -5.09
C THR A 276 1.81 30.99 -5.70
N ASP A 277 2.51 30.76 -6.82
CA ASP A 277 2.35 29.54 -7.61
C ASP A 277 3.46 28.54 -7.28
N TYR A 278 3.08 27.35 -6.79
CA TYR A 278 3.98 26.22 -6.55
C TYR A 278 4.49 25.54 -7.84
N HIS A 279 4.37 26.18 -9.00
CA HIS A 279 4.87 25.66 -10.28
C HIS A 279 5.79 26.67 -10.97
N ILE A 280 6.73 26.16 -11.75
CA ILE A 280 7.52 26.94 -12.71
C ILE A 280 6.92 26.66 -14.09
N GLY A 281 6.46 27.69 -14.79
CA GLY A 281 6.04 27.54 -16.19
C GLY A 281 7.27 27.32 -17.06
N LEU A 282 7.27 26.26 -17.86
CA LEU A 282 8.31 25.98 -18.85
C LEU A 282 7.68 25.95 -20.25
N HIS A 283 8.13 26.86 -21.10
CA HIS A 283 7.76 26.90 -22.51
C HIS A 283 8.99 26.59 -23.37
N VAL A 284 8.93 25.49 -24.12
CA VAL A 284 9.98 25.01 -25.03
C VAL A 284 9.54 25.30 -26.47
N GLY A 285 10.07 26.40 -27.03
CA GLY A 285 9.95 26.74 -28.45
C GLY A 285 11.05 26.08 -29.26
N ILE A 286 10.70 25.54 -30.43
CA ILE A 286 11.61 24.87 -31.36
C ILE A 286 11.36 25.46 -32.74
N GLU A 287 12.35 26.10 -33.35
CA GLU A 287 12.27 26.77 -34.66
C GLU A 287 13.31 26.19 -35.62
N LYS A 288 12.87 25.81 -36.83
CA LYS A 288 13.77 25.33 -37.89
C LYS A 288 14.39 26.52 -38.63
N LEU A 289 15.72 26.63 -38.62
CA LEU A 289 16.44 27.74 -39.27
C LEU A 289 16.41 27.61 -40.80
N LYS A 290 16.31 28.76 -41.50
CA LYS A 290 16.37 28.83 -42.96
C LYS A 290 17.84 28.94 -43.42
N VAL A 291 18.44 27.82 -43.79
CA VAL A 291 19.83 27.78 -44.28
C VAL A 291 19.86 27.59 -45.80
N PRO A 292 20.51 28.50 -46.58
CA PRO A 292 20.64 28.35 -48.02
C PRO A 292 21.41 27.06 -48.39
N GLY A 293 20.86 26.27 -49.31
CA GLY A 293 21.51 25.03 -49.80
C GLY A 293 21.32 23.77 -48.94
N ALA A 294 20.66 23.87 -47.77
CA ALA A 294 20.34 22.68 -46.98
C ALA A 294 19.32 21.77 -47.69
N ALA A 295 19.61 20.48 -47.79
CA ALA A 295 18.75 19.51 -48.47
C ALA A 295 17.41 19.30 -47.74
N LYS A 296 16.30 19.27 -48.50
CA LYS A 296 14.98 18.85 -47.98
C LYS A 296 15.10 17.47 -47.32
N GLY A 297 14.54 17.33 -46.11
CA GLY A 297 14.54 16.08 -45.34
C GLY A 297 15.70 15.89 -44.36
N LYS A 298 16.66 16.82 -44.23
CA LYS A 298 17.67 16.77 -43.16
C LYS A 298 17.23 17.54 -41.91
N GLY A 299 17.32 16.87 -40.76
CA GLY A 299 17.09 17.47 -39.44
C GLY A 299 15.65 17.39 -38.94
N GLN A 300 15.06 16.21 -39.00
CA GLN A 300 14.04 15.77 -38.05
C GLN A 300 14.62 15.85 -36.64
N LEU A 301 13.91 16.42 -35.67
CA LEU A 301 14.36 16.54 -34.29
C LEU A 301 13.53 15.64 -33.36
N LYS A 302 14.21 14.78 -32.63
CA LYS A 302 13.65 14.04 -31.49
C LYS A 302 14.41 14.50 -30.25
N TYR A 303 13.70 14.93 -29.21
CA TYR A 303 14.29 15.41 -27.98
C TYR A 303 13.87 14.57 -26.77
N GLN A 304 14.59 14.70 -25.67
CA GLN A 304 14.22 14.10 -24.39
C GLN A 304 14.29 15.17 -23.31
N LEU A 305 13.23 15.29 -22.52
CA LEU A 305 13.16 16.16 -21.34
C LEU A 305 13.42 15.31 -20.09
N SER A 306 14.39 15.70 -19.27
CA SER A 306 14.57 15.13 -17.93
C SER A 306 13.55 15.70 -16.94
N GLY A 307 13.30 14.95 -15.88
CA GLY A 307 12.48 15.36 -14.76
C GLY A 307 13.32 16.06 -13.67
N PRO A 308 12.80 16.10 -12.44
CA PRO A 308 13.57 16.45 -11.27
C PRO A 308 14.49 15.29 -10.86
N ARG A 309 15.38 15.58 -9.90
CA ARG A 309 16.28 14.63 -9.24
C ARG A 309 16.75 15.21 -7.90
N GLY A 310 17.40 14.38 -7.09
CA GLY A 310 18.03 14.80 -5.83
C GLY A 310 17.06 15.13 -4.70
N LEU A 311 15.78 14.75 -4.78
CA LEU A 311 14.79 15.01 -3.74
C LEU A 311 15.29 14.50 -2.37
N PRO A 312 15.10 15.27 -1.27
CA PRO A 312 15.56 14.86 0.04
C PRO A 312 14.84 13.59 0.52
N ILE A 313 15.58 12.73 1.22
CA ILE A 313 15.02 11.60 1.97
C ILE A 313 15.06 11.99 3.44
N GLU A 314 13.90 12.09 4.05
CA GLU A 314 13.72 12.49 5.45
C GLU A 314 13.54 11.22 6.29
N GLY A 315 14.16 11.16 7.47
CA GLY A 315 13.92 10.06 8.41
C GLY A 315 14.33 8.67 7.89
N GLU A 316 15.57 8.53 7.38
CA GLU A 316 16.09 7.32 6.72
C GLU A 316 15.88 6.02 7.51
N TRP A 317 15.83 6.10 8.85
CA TRP A 317 15.71 4.93 9.73
C TRP A 317 14.27 4.41 9.91
N TYR A 318 13.25 5.23 9.59
CA TYR A 318 11.84 4.86 9.75
C TYR A 318 11.00 4.98 8.48
N THR A 319 11.44 5.75 7.48
CA THR A 319 10.65 5.97 6.27
C THR A 319 10.40 4.66 5.51
N SER A 320 9.16 4.46 5.09
CA SER A 320 8.75 3.41 4.16
C SER A 320 8.68 3.89 2.71
N THR A 321 8.95 5.18 2.46
CA THR A 321 8.76 5.81 1.16
C THR A 321 9.93 6.75 0.88
N TYR A 322 10.92 6.19 0.19
CA TYR A 322 12.08 6.88 -0.38
C TYR A 322 11.68 7.66 -1.63
N ARG A 323 12.56 7.75 -2.64
CA ARG A 323 12.21 8.34 -3.94
C ARG A 323 11.38 7.36 -4.76
N VAL A 324 10.30 7.87 -5.36
CA VAL A 324 9.41 7.11 -6.24
C VAL A 324 9.19 7.85 -7.55
N ALA A 325 9.31 7.13 -8.67
CA ALA A 325 8.95 7.62 -9.98
C ALA A 325 7.46 7.41 -10.23
N ILE A 326 6.80 8.42 -10.78
CA ILE A 326 5.37 8.40 -11.07
C ILE A 326 5.14 8.93 -12.48
N VAL A 327 4.34 8.20 -13.27
CA VAL A 327 3.85 8.69 -14.57
C VAL A 327 2.34 8.58 -14.59
N GLY A 328 1.65 9.69 -14.85
CA GLY A 328 0.18 9.75 -14.90
C GLY A 328 -0.33 9.97 -16.32
N TRP A 329 -1.26 9.13 -16.76
CA TRP A 329 -1.92 9.26 -18.06
C TRP A 329 -3.40 8.86 -18.00
N ARG A 330 -4.11 9.15 -19.08
CA ARG A 330 -5.51 8.81 -19.28
C ARG A 330 -5.64 7.89 -20.49
N GLU A 331 -6.29 6.75 -20.31
CA GLU A 331 -6.67 5.87 -21.42
C GLU A 331 -7.79 6.50 -22.27
N ARG A 332 -7.93 6.09 -23.53
CA ARG A 332 -9.02 6.50 -24.43
C ARG A 332 -10.44 6.35 -23.88
N ASN A 333 -10.67 5.40 -22.98
CA ASN A 333 -11.95 5.20 -22.28
C ASN A 333 -12.20 6.23 -21.15
N GLY A 334 -11.27 7.15 -20.90
CA GLY A 334 -11.32 8.18 -19.86
C GLY A 334 -10.79 7.75 -18.49
N THR A 335 -10.38 6.48 -18.33
CA THR A 335 -9.82 5.91 -17.09
C THR A 335 -8.46 6.51 -16.79
N LEU A 336 -8.22 6.81 -15.51
CA LEU A 336 -6.92 7.31 -15.04
C LEU A 336 -6.00 6.13 -14.77
N ARG A 337 -4.76 6.22 -15.25
CA ARG A 337 -3.69 5.28 -14.97
C ARG A 337 -2.48 5.97 -14.37
N ARG A 338 -1.74 5.19 -13.60
CA ARG A 338 -0.49 5.59 -12.98
C ARG A 338 0.49 4.43 -13.05
N GLN A 339 1.68 4.67 -13.59
CA GLN A 339 2.85 3.85 -13.31
C GLN A 339 3.50 4.35 -12.03
N TYR A 340 3.92 3.42 -11.19
CA TYR A 340 4.62 3.66 -9.93
C TYR A 340 5.80 2.70 -9.86
N GLU A 341 7.00 3.24 -9.73
CA GLU A 341 8.22 2.46 -9.52
C GLU A 341 9.06 3.14 -8.44
N ASP A 342 9.44 2.38 -7.41
CA ASP A 342 10.35 2.84 -6.36
C ASP A 342 11.82 2.84 -6.83
N ALA A 343 12.65 3.63 -6.16
CA ALA A 343 14.08 3.76 -6.47
C ALA A 343 14.81 2.40 -6.52
N ALA A 344 14.49 1.46 -5.62
CA ALA A 344 15.17 0.17 -5.57
C ALA A 344 14.82 -0.73 -6.77
N SER A 345 13.55 -0.73 -7.19
CA SER A 345 13.09 -1.40 -8.41
C SER A 345 13.75 -0.80 -9.65
N ILE A 346 13.88 0.53 -9.72
CA ILE A 346 14.54 1.24 -10.82
C ILE A 346 16.04 0.93 -10.84
N GLY A 347 16.70 0.96 -9.68
CA GLY A 347 18.12 0.63 -9.49
C GLY A 347 18.44 -0.79 -9.93
N SER A 348 17.77 -1.77 -9.33
CA SER A 348 17.96 -3.20 -9.62
C SER A 348 17.69 -3.59 -11.09
N LYS A 349 16.70 -2.97 -11.74
CA LYS A 349 16.41 -3.18 -13.18
C LYS A 349 17.29 -2.37 -14.13
N ARG A 350 18.09 -1.42 -13.62
CA ARG A 350 18.79 -0.37 -14.41
C ARG A 350 17.84 0.41 -15.33
N GLY A 351 16.78 0.96 -14.72
CA GLY A 351 15.72 1.74 -15.35
C GLY A 351 14.37 1.03 -15.37
N GLY A 352 13.31 1.79 -15.17
CA GLY A 352 11.93 1.31 -15.11
C GLY A 352 11.34 0.88 -16.45
N GLU A 353 10.05 0.54 -16.44
CA GLU A 353 9.28 0.18 -17.64
C GLU A 353 8.95 1.43 -18.48
N LYS A 354 8.84 1.29 -19.80
CA LYS A 354 8.50 2.41 -20.71
C LYS A 354 6.98 2.53 -20.83
N ALA A 355 6.36 3.52 -20.19
CA ALA A 355 5.01 3.93 -20.55
C ALA A 355 5.04 4.52 -21.96
N ARG A 356 4.32 3.91 -22.90
CA ARG A 356 4.21 4.37 -24.30
C ARG A 356 2.94 5.18 -24.51
N ARG A 357 2.96 6.08 -25.49
CA ARG A 357 1.79 6.85 -25.92
C ARG A 357 0.65 5.94 -26.34
N GLU A 358 0.76 5.24 -27.46
CA GLU A 358 -0.35 4.41 -28.00
C GLU A 358 -1.68 5.19 -27.97
N ASP A 359 -2.75 4.66 -27.36
CA ASP A 359 -4.06 5.31 -27.17
C ASP A 359 -4.13 6.19 -25.89
N ASN A 360 -3.00 6.44 -25.21
CA ASN A 360 -2.91 7.18 -23.95
C ASN A 360 -2.65 8.68 -24.14
N THR A 361 -3.26 9.49 -23.28
CA THR A 361 -2.94 10.92 -23.12
C THR A 361 -2.11 11.09 -21.85
N PHE A 362 -0.81 11.39 -21.97
CA PHE A 362 0.02 11.71 -20.81
C PHE A 362 -0.43 13.03 -20.16
N HIS A 363 -0.45 13.08 -18.83
CA HIS A 363 -0.74 14.29 -18.07
C HIS A 363 0.48 14.80 -17.31
N TYR A 364 1.26 13.91 -16.66
CA TYR A 364 2.47 14.30 -15.95
C TYR A 364 3.49 13.16 -15.79
N MET A 365 4.74 13.55 -15.53
CA MET A 365 5.80 12.70 -14.96
C MET A 365 6.35 13.36 -13.69
N ALA A 366 6.67 12.59 -12.66
CA ALA A 366 7.10 13.11 -11.37
C ALA A 366 8.11 12.21 -10.65
N VAL A 367 8.92 12.82 -9.77
CA VAL A 367 9.58 12.13 -8.66
C VAL A 367 8.98 12.68 -7.38
N ALA A 368 8.65 11.80 -6.44
CA ALA A 368 8.09 12.16 -5.14
C ALA A 368 8.83 11.44 -4.00
N ASN A 369 8.68 11.97 -2.79
CA ASN A 369 8.91 11.28 -1.53
C ASN A 369 7.57 11.22 -0.75
N GLN A 370 7.60 10.92 0.55
CA GLN A 370 6.39 10.83 1.38
C GLN A 370 5.56 12.13 1.41
N PHE A 371 6.20 13.31 1.45
CA PHE A 371 5.52 14.58 1.72
C PHE A 371 5.52 15.55 0.53
N PHE A 372 6.48 15.44 -0.38
CA PHE A 372 6.69 16.38 -1.48
C PHE A 372 6.82 15.65 -2.82
N ALA A 373 6.44 16.35 -3.89
CA ALA A 373 6.62 15.93 -5.26
C ALA A 373 7.18 17.07 -6.10
N SER A 374 8.03 16.71 -7.06
CA SER A 374 8.36 17.57 -8.18
C SER A 374 7.88 16.88 -9.46
N ALA A 375 7.12 17.58 -10.30
CA ALA A 375 6.37 17.00 -11.40
C ALA A 375 6.36 17.91 -12.63
N VAL A 376 6.68 17.37 -13.81
CA VAL A 376 6.44 18.01 -15.10
C VAL A 376 5.08 17.57 -15.61
N ALA A 377 4.11 18.47 -15.61
CA ALA A 377 2.80 18.28 -16.24
C ALA A 377 2.72 19.00 -17.59
N ILE A 378 1.92 18.46 -18.51
CA ILE A 378 1.65 19.08 -19.81
C ILE A 378 0.55 20.14 -19.65
N ASP A 379 0.81 21.36 -20.14
CA ASP A 379 -0.16 22.46 -20.15
C ASP A 379 -1.07 22.33 -21.38
N TYR A 380 -2.22 21.70 -21.20
CA TYR A 380 -3.27 21.60 -22.22
C TYR A 380 -4.15 22.86 -22.37
N SER A 381 -3.97 23.89 -21.53
CA SER A 381 -4.90 25.03 -21.50
C SER A 381 -4.78 25.97 -22.70
N ALA A 382 -3.65 25.92 -23.42
CA ALA A 382 -3.33 26.85 -24.50
C ALA A 382 -3.73 26.37 -25.91
N ASP A 383 -4.06 25.08 -26.10
CA ASP A 383 -4.21 24.48 -27.44
C ASP A 383 -5.37 23.46 -27.50
N GLU A 384 -6.60 23.92 -27.22
CA GLU A 384 -7.80 23.07 -27.24
C GLU A 384 -8.03 22.34 -28.58
N ALA A 385 -7.54 22.93 -29.69
CA ALA A 385 -7.62 22.39 -31.03
C ALA A 385 -6.65 21.21 -31.28
N LYS A 386 -5.57 21.09 -30.49
CA LYS A 386 -4.55 20.05 -30.64
C LYS A 386 -4.25 19.38 -29.30
N LYS A 387 -5.09 18.42 -28.92
CA LYS A 387 -4.88 17.50 -27.77
C LYS A 387 -3.74 16.49 -27.99
N THR A 388 -2.66 16.91 -28.63
CA THR A 388 -1.51 16.08 -29.02
C THR A 388 -0.27 16.56 -28.28
N HIS A 389 0.09 15.86 -27.21
CA HIS A 389 1.35 16.08 -26.52
C HIS A 389 2.53 15.56 -27.35
N PRO A 390 3.75 16.11 -27.18
CA PRO A 390 4.92 15.66 -27.93
C PRO A 390 5.47 14.32 -27.46
N TRP A 391 5.14 13.83 -26.26
CA TRP A 391 5.79 12.64 -25.68
C TRP A 391 5.41 11.33 -26.39
N SER A 392 6.40 10.61 -26.91
CA SER A 392 6.27 9.25 -27.47
C SER A 392 6.27 8.19 -26.37
N TYR A 393 7.17 8.33 -25.39
CA TYR A 393 7.22 7.47 -24.22
C TYR A 393 7.83 8.21 -23.03
N VAL A 394 7.52 7.73 -21.83
CA VAL A 394 8.09 8.17 -20.55
C VAL A 394 8.73 6.96 -19.87
N ARG A 395 9.90 7.14 -19.25
CA ARG A 395 10.61 6.07 -18.54
C ARG A 395 11.31 6.61 -17.29
N ALA A 396 11.21 5.90 -16.18
CA ALA A 396 12.08 6.12 -15.03
C ALA A 396 13.49 5.58 -15.31
N THR A 397 14.53 6.31 -14.91
CA THR A 397 15.93 5.93 -15.13
C THR A 397 16.77 6.19 -13.88
N THR A 398 17.69 5.28 -13.60
CA THR A 398 18.89 5.58 -12.82
C THR A 398 19.74 6.60 -13.57
N GLU A 399 20.66 7.24 -12.87
CA GLU A 399 21.49 8.29 -13.46
C GLU A 399 22.55 7.77 -14.43
N LEU A 400 22.99 8.67 -15.30
CA LEU A 400 24.13 8.48 -16.21
C LEU A 400 25.23 9.49 -15.85
N PRO A 401 26.51 9.12 -15.97
CA PRO A 401 26.99 7.82 -16.41
C PRO A 401 26.82 6.75 -15.32
N LEU A 402 26.77 5.48 -15.76
CA LEU A 402 26.54 4.28 -14.94
C LEU A 402 27.71 3.95 -13.98
N ASP A 403 28.70 4.84 -13.88
CA ASP A 403 29.93 4.74 -13.10
C ASP A 403 29.86 5.50 -11.75
N LYS A 404 28.88 6.40 -11.58
CA LYS A 404 28.61 7.09 -10.32
C LYS A 404 28.01 6.12 -9.31
N LYS A 405 28.90 5.55 -8.49
CA LYS A 405 28.69 4.70 -7.29
C LYS A 405 27.26 4.72 -6.70
N GLN A 406 26.35 3.93 -7.28
CA GLN A 406 25.19 3.42 -6.55
C GLN A 406 25.71 2.50 -5.44
N ASP A 407 25.08 2.53 -4.27
CA ASP A 407 25.40 1.58 -3.19
C ASP A 407 24.65 0.27 -3.46
N PRO A 408 25.34 -0.84 -3.82
CA PRO A 408 24.65 -2.09 -4.14
C PRO A 408 23.90 -2.70 -2.95
N GLN A 409 24.24 -2.28 -1.72
CA GLN A 409 23.59 -2.74 -0.49
C GLN A 409 22.31 -1.94 -0.19
N MET A 410 22.18 -0.73 -0.73
CA MET A 410 21.11 0.22 -0.38
C MET A 410 20.43 0.91 -1.59
N PRO A 411 19.91 0.16 -2.57
CA PRO A 411 19.30 0.72 -3.78
C PRO A 411 18.03 1.56 -3.54
N ASN A 412 17.44 1.52 -2.33
CA ASN A 412 16.36 2.42 -1.90
C ASN A 412 16.77 3.90 -1.88
N PHE A 413 18.06 4.20 -1.70
CA PHE A 413 18.59 5.55 -1.52
C PHE A 413 19.15 6.18 -2.80
N ASP A 414 19.12 5.44 -3.91
CA ASP A 414 19.63 5.91 -5.20
C ASP A 414 18.89 7.18 -5.68
N ASP A 415 19.62 8.03 -6.40
CA ASP A 415 19.01 9.15 -7.13
C ASP A 415 18.34 8.61 -8.40
N ILE A 416 17.13 9.10 -8.66
CA ILE A 416 16.31 8.68 -9.80
C ILE A 416 15.70 9.89 -10.48
N THR A 417 15.52 9.79 -11.79
CA THR A 417 14.79 10.78 -12.57
C THR A 417 13.83 10.09 -13.54
N VAL A 418 12.86 10.83 -14.05
CA VAL A 418 11.91 10.36 -15.06
C VAL A 418 12.16 11.16 -16.34
N ARG A 419 12.29 10.48 -17.46
CA ARG A 419 12.67 11.08 -18.75
C ARG A 419 11.55 10.84 -19.76
N ALA A 420 11.08 11.92 -20.38
CA ALA A 420 10.08 11.88 -21.45
C ALA A 420 10.74 12.14 -22.80
N ALA A 421 10.68 11.18 -23.71
CA ALA A 421 11.17 11.33 -25.08
C ALA A 421 10.03 11.82 -25.99
N SER A 422 10.32 12.79 -26.86
CA SER A 422 9.36 13.24 -27.86
C SER A 422 9.18 12.21 -28.97
N GLU A 423 8.10 12.37 -29.74
CA GLU A 423 8.04 11.88 -31.10
C GLU A 423 9.00 12.66 -32.01
N THR A 424 9.24 12.14 -33.19
CA THR A 424 10.01 12.80 -34.24
C THR A 424 9.26 14.04 -34.71
N ILE A 425 9.86 15.21 -34.50
CA ILE A 425 9.32 16.48 -34.95
C ILE A 425 9.92 16.76 -36.33
N ASP A 426 9.07 16.78 -37.34
CA ASP A 426 9.40 17.24 -38.69
C ASP A 426 8.89 18.67 -38.86
N LEU A 427 9.77 19.61 -39.23
CA LEU A 427 9.47 21.03 -39.38
C LEU A 427 10.06 21.54 -40.69
N GLU A 428 9.24 22.23 -41.47
CA GLU A 428 9.71 22.94 -42.66
C GLU A 428 10.58 24.16 -42.29
N PRO A 429 11.52 24.61 -43.15
CA PRO A 429 12.39 25.75 -42.83
C PRO A 429 11.63 27.05 -42.52
N GLY A 430 11.82 27.57 -41.30
CA GLY A 430 11.08 28.72 -40.76
C GLY A 430 9.78 28.38 -40.05
N GLN A 431 9.42 27.10 -39.94
CA GLN A 431 8.33 26.65 -39.08
C GLN A 431 8.80 26.53 -37.63
N SER A 432 7.93 26.88 -36.69
CA SER A 432 8.15 26.68 -35.26
C SER A 432 7.05 25.81 -34.65
N THR A 433 7.42 25.05 -33.62
CA THR A 433 6.49 24.39 -32.69
C THR A 433 6.81 24.79 -31.26
N ALA A 434 5.83 24.64 -30.37
CA ALA A 434 5.87 25.10 -29.00
C ALA A 434 5.26 24.06 -28.08
N HIS A 435 5.97 23.69 -27.01
CA HIS A 435 5.48 22.77 -25.98
C HIS A 435 5.49 23.48 -24.63
N ARG A 436 4.34 23.46 -23.94
CA ARG A 436 4.13 24.12 -22.65
C ARG A 436 4.00 23.09 -21.54
N TYR A 437 4.66 23.37 -20.43
CA TYR A 437 4.71 22.50 -19.26
C TYR A 437 4.59 23.31 -17.97
N PHE A 438 4.02 22.68 -16.95
CA PHE A 438 4.05 23.16 -15.58
C PHE A 438 4.97 22.25 -14.77
N ILE A 439 6.05 22.82 -14.22
CA ILE A 439 6.97 22.13 -13.32
C ILE A 439 6.50 22.41 -11.89
N TYR A 440 5.58 21.59 -11.39
CA TYR A 440 5.12 21.65 -10.00
C TYR A 440 6.25 21.24 -9.05
N ASN A 441 6.39 21.95 -7.94
CA ASN A 441 7.35 21.71 -6.88
C ASN A 441 6.66 22.04 -5.55
N GLY A 442 6.25 21.04 -4.77
CA GLY A 442 5.43 21.28 -3.58
C GLY A 442 4.93 19.99 -2.91
N PRO A 443 3.94 20.10 -2.01
CA PRO A 443 3.33 18.96 -1.32
C PRO A 443 2.83 17.86 -2.27
N ALA A 444 3.14 16.60 -1.98
CA ALA A 444 2.73 15.45 -2.79
C ALA A 444 1.19 15.35 -2.91
N LYS A 445 0.47 15.66 -1.82
CA LYS A 445 -0.98 15.79 -1.82
C LYS A 445 -1.39 17.24 -2.14
N VAL A 446 -1.45 17.56 -3.44
CA VAL A 446 -1.74 18.93 -3.94
C VAL A 446 -3.00 19.57 -3.33
N GLY A 447 -4.00 18.77 -2.94
CA GLY A 447 -5.22 19.27 -2.29
C GLY A 447 -5.00 19.95 -0.92
N LEU A 448 -3.90 19.65 -0.22
CA LEU A 448 -3.56 20.28 1.06
C LEU A 448 -3.17 21.77 0.91
N LEU A 449 -2.87 22.23 -0.31
CA LEU A 449 -2.63 23.65 -0.58
C LEU A 449 -3.85 24.53 -0.26
N LYS A 450 -5.08 24.00 -0.31
CA LYS A 450 -6.30 24.70 0.12
C LYS A 450 -6.40 24.86 1.65
N LEU A 451 -5.63 24.09 2.42
CA LEU A 451 -5.63 24.07 3.89
C LEU A 451 -4.44 24.84 4.49
N LEU A 452 -3.57 25.43 3.67
CA LEU A 452 -2.51 26.33 4.15
C LEU A 452 -3.11 27.53 4.92
N PRO A 453 -2.43 28.04 5.96
CA PRO A 453 -2.89 29.21 6.71
C PRO A 453 -3.21 30.39 5.78
N LYS A 454 -4.39 31.00 5.96
CA LYS A 454 -4.82 32.16 5.17
C LYS A 454 -3.85 33.33 5.36
N VAL A 455 -3.52 33.98 4.25
CA VAL A 455 -2.64 35.17 4.24
C VAL A 455 -3.51 36.41 4.36
N GLU A 456 -3.05 37.39 5.12
CA GLU A 456 -3.73 38.68 5.23
C GLU A 456 -3.22 39.63 4.15
N VAL A 457 -4.13 40.08 3.28
CA VAL A 457 -3.84 41.03 2.20
C VAL A 457 -4.86 42.16 2.33
N ASN A 458 -4.38 43.39 2.51
CA ASN A 458 -5.21 44.58 2.71
C ASN A 458 -6.29 44.43 3.81
N GLY A 459 -5.95 43.75 4.91
CA GLY A 459 -6.87 43.48 6.03
C GLY A 459 -7.89 42.36 5.78
N GLN A 460 -7.84 41.68 4.63
CA GLN A 460 -8.69 40.53 4.32
C GLN A 460 -7.89 39.21 4.36
N LYS A 461 -8.44 38.20 5.04
CA LYS A 461 -7.85 36.85 5.13
C LYS A 461 -8.20 36.02 3.89
N VAL A 462 -7.34 36.05 2.89
CA VAL A 462 -7.47 35.33 1.62
C VAL A 462 -6.79 33.95 1.68
N PRO A 463 -7.22 32.96 0.87
CA PRO A 463 -6.51 31.69 0.73
C PRO A 463 -5.05 31.91 0.31
N ALA A 464 -4.11 31.15 0.89
CA ALA A 464 -2.69 31.31 0.57
C ALA A 464 -2.37 30.98 -0.91
N VAL A 465 -3.10 30.03 -1.49
CA VAL A 465 -3.03 29.66 -2.91
C VAL A 465 -4.43 29.80 -3.50
N ARG A 466 -4.54 30.31 -4.73
CA ARG A 466 -5.82 30.42 -5.44
C ARG A 466 -6.48 29.04 -5.56
N GLU A 467 -7.74 28.91 -5.14
CA GLU A 467 -8.42 27.62 -5.12
C GLU A 467 -8.54 26.98 -6.50
N GLU A 468 -8.79 27.79 -7.53
CA GLU A 468 -8.86 27.39 -8.93
C GLU A 468 -7.55 26.74 -9.41
N LEU A 469 -6.40 27.27 -8.99
CA LEU A 469 -5.08 26.73 -9.32
C LEU A 469 -4.86 25.37 -8.65
N VAL A 470 -5.32 25.20 -7.41
CA VAL A 470 -5.24 23.89 -6.73
C VAL A 470 -6.13 22.86 -7.41
N ASP A 471 -7.33 23.26 -7.86
CA ASP A 471 -8.20 22.37 -8.64
C ASP A 471 -7.62 22.09 -10.04
N GLN A 472 -6.90 23.03 -10.66
CA GLN A 472 -6.15 22.81 -11.90
C GLN A 472 -5.03 21.76 -11.72
N TYR A 473 -4.20 21.85 -10.68
CA TYR A 473 -3.21 20.80 -10.36
C TYR A 473 -3.89 19.44 -10.16
N LYS A 474 -4.98 19.43 -9.38
CA LYS A 474 -5.65 18.21 -8.92
C LYS A 474 -6.39 17.46 -10.03
N ASP A 475 -7.25 18.17 -10.76
CA ASP A 475 -8.23 17.59 -11.70
C ASP A 475 -7.79 17.73 -13.16
N THR A 476 -7.21 18.87 -13.58
CA THR A 476 -6.74 19.11 -14.96
C THR A 476 -5.39 18.43 -15.24
N MET A 477 -4.41 18.65 -14.36
CA MET A 477 -3.09 17.99 -14.45
C MET A 477 -3.07 16.59 -13.82
N MET A 478 -4.19 16.15 -13.23
CA MET A 478 -4.37 14.85 -12.57
C MET A 478 -3.41 14.54 -11.41
N MET A 479 -2.76 15.55 -10.81
CA MET A 479 -1.80 15.34 -9.72
C MET A 479 -2.43 14.77 -8.44
N SER A 480 -3.77 14.74 -8.35
CA SER A 480 -4.45 13.95 -7.31
C SER A 480 -4.00 12.49 -7.27
N SER A 481 -3.66 11.88 -8.41
CA SER A 481 -3.25 10.48 -8.46
C SER A 481 -1.85 10.21 -7.89
N ILE A 482 -1.10 11.23 -7.46
CA ILE A 482 0.17 11.06 -6.72
C ILE A 482 -0.09 10.39 -5.36
N THR A 483 -1.19 10.74 -4.68
CA THR A 483 -1.59 10.18 -3.38
C THR A 483 -2.97 9.49 -3.43
N ASP A 484 -3.98 10.09 -4.06
CA ASP A 484 -5.33 9.54 -4.18
C ASP A 484 -5.43 8.61 -5.40
N PHE A 485 -4.79 7.43 -5.34
CA PHE A 485 -4.74 6.48 -6.46
C PHE A 485 -5.52 5.18 -6.23
N ARG A 486 -5.87 4.51 -7.33
CA ARG A 486 -6.39 3.14 -7.31
C ARG A 486 -5.25 2.19 -7.64
N SER A 487 -4.95 1.25 -6.73
CA SER A 487 -3.90 0.26 -6.94
C SER A 487 -4.31 -0.73 -8.03
N ASP A 488 -3.43 -0.92 -9.01
CA ASP A 488 -3.64 -1.88 -10.12
C ASP A 488 -3.27 -3.33 -9.75
N THR A 489 -2.88 -3.61 -8.49
CA THR A 489 -2.68 -4.98 -7.99
C THR A 489 -3.98 -5.77 -7.97
N ALA A 490 -3.94 -7.11 -7.90
CA ALA A 490 -5.16 -7.93 -7.84
C ALA A 490 -6.09 -7.54 -6.67
N ILE A 491 -5.51 -7.25 -5.50
CA ILE A 491 -6.22 -6.77 -4.31
C ILE A 491 -6.76 -5.35 -4.54
N GLY A 492 -5.96 -4.45 -5.12
CA GLY A 492 -6.37 -3.08 -5.42
C GLY A 492 -7.51 -2.99 -6.45
N ARG A 493 -7.52 -3.87 -7.46
CA ARG A 493 -8.62 -3.99 -8.43
C ARG A 493 -9.88 -4.54 -7.77
N PHE A 494 -9.77 -5.53 -6.87
CA PHE A 494 -10.91 -6.01 -6.09
C PHE A 494 -11.48 -4.92 -5.17
N ALA A 495 -10.62 -4.24 -4.40
CA ALA A 495 -11.00 -3.13 -3.53
C ALA A 495 -11.67 -1.98 -4.31
N SER A 496 -11.19 -1.69 -5.52
CA SER A 496 -11.79 -0.67 -6.38
C SER A 496 -13.11 -1.12 -7.01
N PHE A 497 -13.26 -2.41 -7.34
CA PHE A 497 -14.51 -3.01 -7.82
C PHE A 497 -15.62 -2.96 -6.75
N ILE A 498 -15.29 -3.21 -5.48
CA ILE A 498 -16.22 -3.03 -4.35
C ILE A 498 -16.26 -1.59 -3.83
N PHE A 499 -15.74 -0.59 -4.56
CA PHE A 499 -15.69 0.83 -4.19
C PHE A 499 -14.94 1.18 -2.88
N TRP A 500 -14.29 0.21 -2.22
CA TRP A 500 -13.55 0.39 -0.98
C TRP A 500 -12.42 1.42 -1.11
N THR A 501 -11.68 1.40 -2.22
CA THR A 501 -10.59 2.38 -2.46
C THR A 501 -11.12 3.81 -2.50
N ASP A 502 -12.26 4.04 -3.17
CA ASP A 502 -12.87 5.37 -3.26
C ASP A 502 -13.41 5.82 -1.90
N LEU A 503 -13.92 4.88 -1.08
CA LEU A 503 -14.33 5.15 0.30
C LEU A 503 -13.15 5.54 1.18
N VAL A 504 -12.03 4.80 1.14
CA VAL A 504 -10.83 5.14 1.91
C VAL A 504 -10.30 6.52 1.49
N ILE A 505 -10.18 6.81 0.19
CA ILE A 505 -9.79 8.14 -0.32
C ILE A 505 -10.74 9.24 0.17
N ALA A 506 -12.05 8.99 0.20
CA ALA A 506 -13.03 9.94 0.72
C ALA A 506 -12.88 10.15 2.23
N MET A 507 -12.63 9.09 3.00
CA MET A 507 -12.37 9.18 4.44
C MET A 507 -11.05 9.91 4.73
N THR A 508 -9.96 9.63 4.01
CA THR A 508 -8.68 10.35 4.15
C THR A 508 -8.86 11.85 3.94
N ASN A 509 -9.50 12.25 2.84
CA ASN A 509 -9.76 13.66 2.54
C ASN A 509 -10.72 14.31 3.57
N LEU A 510 -11.70 13.56 4.09
CA LEU A 510 -12.55 14.03 5.19
C LEU A 510 -11.75 14.24 6.48
N MET A 511 -10.84 13.33 6.85
CA MET A 511 -10.00 13.46 8.05
C MET A 511 -9.10 14.69 7.97
N HIS A 512 -8.51 15.02 6.81
CA HIS A 512 -7.74 16.27 6.65
C HIS A 512 -8.60 17.52 6.92
N ILE A 513 -9.82 17.56 6.40
CA ILE A 513 -10.75 18.70 6.60
C ILE A 513 -11.17 18.80 8.07
N LEU A 514 -11.51 17.68 8.70
CA LEU A 514 -11.90 17.65 10.12
C LEU A 514 -10.74 18.04 11.05
N LEU A 515 -9.52 17.55 10.79
CA LEU A 515 -8.33 17.94 11.56
C LEU A 515 -8.02 19.42 11.38
N ALA A 516 -8.08 19.96 10.15
CA ALA A 516 -7.88 21.39 9.92
C ALA A 516 -8.95 22.26 10.60
N ALA A 517 -10.20 21.80 10.66
CA ALA A 517 -11.30 22.49 11.33
C ALA A 517 -11.20 22.44 12.87
N ILE A 518 -10.66 21.37 13.44
CA ILE A 518 -10.38 21.28 14.89
C ILE A 518 -9.11 22.11 15.21
N HIS A 519 -8.10 22.05 14.35
CA HIS A 519 -6.85 22.80 14.50
C HIS A 519 -7.07 24.32 14.47
N SER A 520 -7.99 24.83 13.64
CA SER A 520 -8.31 26.26 13.63
C SER A 520 -8.95 26.78 14.92
N VAL A 521 -9.41 25.88 15.80
CA VAL A 521 -9.94 26.19 17.14
C VAL A 521 -8.90 25.92 18.24
N LEU A 522 -8.18 24.80 18.17
CA LEU A 522 -7.25 24.37 19.22
C LEU A 522 -5.80 24.85 19.06
N GLY A 523 -5.38 25.26 17.86
CA GLY A 523 -4.02 25.74 17.57
C GLY A 523 -2.90 24.68 17.64
N HIS A 524 -3.22 23.41 17.93
CA HIS A 524 -2.23 22.34 18.09
C HIS A 524 -2.68 21.05 17.39
N TRP A 525 -1.84 20.47 16.53
CA TRP A 525 -2.21 19.28 15.75
C TRP A 525 -2.35 18.03 16.61
N ALA A 526 -1.45 17.81 17.58
CA ALA A 526 -1.55 16.68 18.51
C ALA A 526 -2.90 16.65 19.23
N LEU A 527 -3.33 17.77 19.81
CA LEU A 527 -4.63 17.90 20.48
C LEU A 527 -5.80 17.72 19.49
N SER A 528 -5.63 18.14 18.23
CA SER A 528 -6.62 17.92 17.18
C SER A 528 -6.82 16.44 16.85
N ILE A 529 -5.74 15.64 16.86
CA ILE A 529 -5.81 14.17 16.72
C ILE A 529 -6.57 13.55 17.90
N VAL A 530 -6.23 13.95 19.14
CA VAL A 530 -6.92 13.47 20.36
C VAL A 530 -8.42 13.77 20.28
N MET A 531 -8.78 15.03 19.99
CA MET A 531 -10.17 15.48 19.93
C MET A 531 -10.96 14.81 18.81
N LEU A 532 -10.38 14.67 17.60
CA LEU A 532 -11.01 13.92 16.52
C LEU A 532 -11.27 12.46 16.91
N THR A 533 -10.28 11.83 17.56
CA THR A 533 -10.41 10.44 18.04
C THR A 533 -11.59 10.28 18.98
N VAL A 534 -11.71 11.18 19.96
CA VAL A 534 -12.85 11.22 20.90
C VAL A 534 -14.18 11.46 20.18
N CYS A 535 -14.24 12.40 19.23
CA CYS A 535 -15.46 12.67 18.46
C CYS A 535 -15.92 11.45 17.63
N VAL A 536 -14.99 10.80 16.91
CA VAL A 536 -15.28 9.57 16.14
C VAL A 536 -15.77 8.46 17.07
N ARG A 537 -15.11 8.27 18.21
CA ARG A 537 -15.50 7.25 19.19
C ARG A 537 -16.86 7.53 19.84
N LEU A 538 -17.21 8.79 20.09
CA LEU A 538 -18.54 9.19 20.58
C LEU A 538 -19.65 8.85 19.58
N VAL A 539 -19.47 9.17 18.29
CA VAL A 539 -20.44 8.85 17.23
C VAL A 539 -20.65 7.33 17.10
N LEU A 540 -19.58 6.56 17.20
CA LEU A 540 -19.60 5.10 17.06
C LEU A 540 -19.92 4.34 18.36
N MET A 541 -20.08 5.04 19.48
CA MET A 541 -20.36 4.46 20.79
C MET A 541 -21.67 3.65 20.82
N TYR A 542 -22.72 4.09 20.10
CA TYR A 542 -24.00 3.38 20.08
C TYR A 542 -23.91 1.95 19.49
N PRO A 543 -23.36 1.75 18.28
CA PRO A 543 -23.14 0.39 17.77
C PRO A 543 -22.03 -0.37 18.54
N SER A 544 -20.96 0.30 18.97
CA SER A 544 -19.84 -0.30 19.73
C SER A 544 -20.29 -0.93 21.06
N ARG A 545 -21.14 -0.24 21.82
CA ARG A 545 -21.74 -0.78 23.06
C ARG A 545 -22.54 -2.06 22.82
N LYS A 546 -23.36 -2.11 21.76
CA LYS A 546 -24.16 -3.31 21.43
C LYS A 546 -23.28 -4.50 21.07
N GLN A 547 -22.25 -4.29 20.24
CA GLN A 547 -21.31 -5.33 19.87
C GLN A 547 -20.55 -5.86 21.10
N THR A 548 -20.07 -4.96 21.97
CA THR A 548 -19.31 -5.32 23.17
C THR A 548 -20.17 -6.08 24.18
N ALA A 549 -21.46 -5.71 24.33
CA ALA A 549 -22.43 -6.47 25.11
C ALA A 549 -22.65 -7.89 24.56
N MET A 550 -22.72 -8.07 23.24
CA MET A 550 -22.82 -9.40 22.62
C MET A 550 -21.54 -10.22 22.81
N SER A 551 -20.36 -9.63 22.63
CA SER A 551 -19.06 -10.27 22.87
C SER A 551 -18.92 -10.74 24.33
N MET A 552 -19.36 -9.94 25.30
CA MET A 552 -19.39 -10.36 26.71
C MET A 552 -20.27 -11.57 26.97
N LYS A 553 -21.48 -11.61 26.39
CA LYS A 553 -22.38 -12.76 26.53
C LYS A 553 -21.73 -14.04 26.01
N MET A 554 -21.06 -13.97 24.86
CA MET A 554 -20.34 -15.10 24.29
C MET A 554 -19.19 -15.58 25.18
N MET A 555 -18.40 -14.66 25.76
CA MET A 555 -17.31 -15.04 26.68
C MET A 555 -17.82 -15.71 27.97
N GLU A 556 -18.92 -15.23 28.56
CA GLU A 556 -19.44 -15.84 29.79
C GLU A 556 -20.11 -17.19 29.51
N VAL A 557 -20.79 -17.37 28.37
CA VAL A 557 -21.26 -18.71 27.92
C VAL A 557 -20.08 -19.65 27.69
N GLN A 558 -19.02 -19.21 27.01
CA GLN A 558 -17.83 -20.03 26.78
C GLN A 558 -17.14 -20.44 28.10
N LYS A 559 -17.05 -19.52 29.06
CA LYS A 559 -16.50 -19.78 30.39
C LYS A 559 -17.36 -20.75 31.20
N ARG A 560 -18.70 -20.65 31.12
CA ARG A 560 -19.63 -21.59 31.76
C ARG A 560 -19.52 -23.01 31.18
N LEU A 561 -19.28 -23.12 29.88
CA LEU A 561 -19.16 -24.39 29.16
C LEU A 561 -17.76 -25.01 29.17
N GLN A 562 -16.77 -24.33 29.76
CA GLN A 562 -15.40 -24.83 29.91
C GLN A 562 -15.30 -26.32 30.35
N PRO A 563 -15.94 -26.76 31.46
CA PRO A 563 -15.87 -28.16 31.89
C PRO A 563 -16.64 -29.15 30.98
N GLU A 564 -17.51 -28.66 30.09
CA GLU A 564 -18.17 -29.50 29.08
C GLU A 564 -17.33 -29.60 27.81
N PHE A 565 -16.56 -28.56 27.45
CA PHE A 565 -15.58 -28.62 26.37
C PHE A 565 -14.44 -29.59 26.70
N GLU A 566 -13.93 -29.58 27.94
CA GLU A 566 -12.91 -30.53 28.41
C GLU A 566 -13.40 -31.98 28.26
N LYS A 567 -14.60 -32.30 28.74
CA LYS A 567 -15.23 -33.64 28.57
C LYS A 567 -15.46 -34.00 27.10
N LEU A 568 -15.85 -33.04 26.27
CA LEU A 568 -16.04 -33.25 24.83
C LEU A 568 -14.71 -33.52 24.13
N GLN A 569 -13.65 -32.81 24.53
CA GLN A 569 -12.29 -33.02 24.03
C GLN A 569 -11.77 -34.40 24.43
N GLU A 570 -12.05 -34.86 25.66
CA GLU A 570 -11.69 -36.21 26.09
C GLU A 570 -12.40 -37.31 25.30
N LYS A 571 -13.67 -37.09 24.95
CA LYS A 571 -14.48 -38.04 24.18
C LYS A 571 -14.08 -38.15 22.70
N TYR A 572 -13.52 -37.08 22.12
CA TYR A 572 -13.22 -36.98 20.69
C TYR A 572 -11.74 -36.65 20.40
N LYS A 573 -10.80 -37.16 21.22
CA LYS A 573 -9.35 -36.93 21.07
C LYS A 573 -8.83 -37.24 19.65
N ASP A 574 -9.39 -38.26 19.01
CA ASP A 574 -8.93 -38.77 17.71
C ASP A 574 -9.73 -38.23 16.49
N ASP A 575 -10.83 -37.49 16.69
CA ASP A 575 -11.65 -36.91 15.62
C ASP A 575 -11.91 -35.40 15.82
N PHE A 576 -10.95 -34.61 15.32
CA PHE A 576 -10.98 -33.15 15.33
C PHE A 576 -12.21 -32.55 14.64
N ASN A 577 -12.73 -33.18 13.59
CA ASN A 577 -13.85 -32.64 12.81
C ASN A 577 -15.17 -32.81 13.56
N THR A 578 -15.40 -33.99 14.16
CA THR A 578 -16.58 -34.22 15.01
C THR A 578 -16.50 -33.42 16.31
N TYR A 579 -15.32 -33.30 16.93
CA TYR A 579 -15.12 -32.43 18.09
C TYR A 579 -15.55 -30.98 17.82
N ASN A 580 -15.07 -30.36 16.73
CA ASN A 580 -15.43 -28.98 16.38
C ASN A 580 -16.93 -28.81 16.06
N ARG A 581 -17.56 -29.81 15.44
CA ARG A 581 -19.00 -29.82 15.14
C ARG A 581 -19.84 -29.85 16.41
N GLU A 582 -19.56 -30.77 17.33
CA GLU A 582 -20.30 -30.87 18.60
C GLU A 582 -19.98 -29.69 19.54
N LYS A 583 -18.76 -29.16 19.54
CA LYS A 583 -18.40 -27.91 20.25
C LYS A 583 -19.25 -26.74 19.79
N THR A 584 -19.40 -26.58 18.47
CA THR A 584 -20.25 -25.54 17.87
C THR A 584 -21.72 -25.75 18.21
N ARG A 585 -22.20 -27.00 18.19
CA ARG A 585 -23.56 -27.37 18.57
C ARG A 585 -23.87 -27.07 20.04
N LEU A 586 -22.92 -27.34 20.94
CA LEU A 586 -23.05 -27.07 22.37
C LEU A 586 -23.11 -25.56 22.66
N MET A 587 -22.32 -24.76 21.95
CA MET A 587 -22.42 -23.30 22.00
C MET A 587 -23.80 -22.83 21.52
N MET A 588 -24.27 -23.28 20.36
CA MET A 588 -25.60 -22.95 19.83
C MET A 588 -26.73 -23.30 20.82
N ALA A 589 -26.67 -24.48 21.45
CA ALA A 589 -27.68 -24.95 22.40
C ALA A 589 -27.79 -24.06 23.65
N ASN A 590 -26.67 -23.46 24.09
CA ASN A 590 -26.59 -22.56 25.24
C ASN A 590 -26.76 -21.07 24.85
N GLY A 591 -27.38 -20.78 23.70
CA GLY A 591 -27.67 -19.43 23.24
C GLY A 591 -26.49 -18.66 22.65
N ALA A 592 -25.32 -19.28 22.50
CA ALA A 592 -24.19 -18.68 21.80
C ALA A 592 -24.31 -18.90 20.28
N ASN A 593 -24.90 -17.93 19.58
CA ASN A 593 -24.95 -17.92 18.11
C ASN A 593 -23.52 -17.80 17.53
N PRO A 594 -22.99 -18.80 16.79
CA PRO A 594 -21.65 -18.72 16.24
C PRO A 594 -21.50 -17.61 15.17
N PHE A 595 -22.60 -17.15 14.57
CA PHE A 595 -22.57 -15.98 13.67
C PHE A 595 -22.50 -14.64 14.41
N ALA A 596 -22.65 -14.60 15.74
CA ALA A 596 -22.38 -13.39 16.53
C ALA A 596 -20.88 -13.02 16.53
N MET A 597 -19.98 -13.99 16.33
CA MET A 597 -18.56 -13.71 16.03
C MET A 597 -18.41 -12.88 14.75
N ALA A 598 -19.19 -13.18 13.71
CA ALA A 598 -19.22 -12.42 12.46
C ALA A 598 -19.94 -11.07 12.62
N GLY A 599 -20.98 -10.98 13.45
CA GLY A 599 -21.53 -9.70 13.90
C GLY A 599 -20.48 -8.82 14.61
N GLY A 600 -19.49 -9.44 15.27
CA GLY A 600 -18.31 -8.79 15.84
C GLY A 600 -17.35 -8.21 14.79
N CYS A 601 -17.08 -8.92 13.69
CA CYS A 601 -16.23 -8.34 12.63
C CYS A 601 -16.97 -7.29 11.79
N LEU A 602 -18.31 -7.25 11.79
CA LEU A 602 -19.10 -6.29 11.01
C LEU A 602 -18.89 -4.83 11.44
N LEU A 603 -18.79 -4.53 12.75
CA LEU A 603 -18.43 -3.16 13.17
C LEU A 603 -16.94 -2.87 12.90
N LEU A 604 -16.06 -3.86 12.99
CA LEU A 604 -14.67 -3.69 12.57
C LEU A 604 -14.62 -3.28 11.09
N PHE A 605 -15.35 -3.94 10.20
CA PHE A 605 -15.47 -3.55 8.78
C PHE A 605 -16.04 -2.13 8.58
N ALA A 606 -16.99 -1.69 9.42
CA ALA A 606 -17.50 -0.32 9.37
C ALA A 606 -16.49 0.72 9.91
N GLN A 607 -15.63 0.33 10.86
CA GLN A 607 -14.59 1.18 11.46
C GLN A 607 -13.31 1.24 10.61
N MET A 608 -12.99 0.19 9.86
CA MET A 608 -11.77 0.08 9.06
C MET A 608 -11.58 1.27 8.09
N PRO A 609 -12.58 1.76 7.34
CA PRO A 609 -12.42 2.94 6.47
C PRO A 609 -12.09 4.22 7.24
N VAL A 610 -12.65 4.40 8.44
CA VAL A 610 -12.38 5.58 9.29
C VAL A 610 -10.95 5.52 9.84
N MET A 611 -10.53 4.34 10.31
CA MET A 611 -9.16 4.10 10.78
C MET A 611 -8.14 4.24 9.65
N MET A 612 -8.40 3.66 8.47
CA MET A 612 -7.53 3.79 7.30
C MET A 612 -7.49 5.22 6.78
N GLY A 613 -8.62 5.93 6.78
CA GLY A 613 -8.68 7.35 6.43
C GLY A 613 -7.80 8.21 7.33
N LEU A 614 -7.86 8.00 8.65
CA LEU A 614 -6.98 8.70 9.59
C LEU A 614 -5.51 8.28 9.46
N TYR A 615 -5.24 6.98 9.25
CA TYR A 615 -3.90 6.44 9.02
C TYR A 615 -3.21 7.13 7.83
N PHE A 616 -3.83 7.12 6.65
CA PHE A 616 -3.29 7.78 5.46
C PHE A 616 -3.24 9.31 5.62
N CYS A 617 -4.24 9.91 6.28
CA CYS A 617 -4.24 11.34 6.58
C CYS A 617 -3.03 11.75 7.42
N LEU A 618 -2.61 10.93 8.39
CA LEU A 618 -1.42 11.18 9.21
C LEU A 618 -0.12 10.95 8.43
N GLN A 619 -0.06 9.97 7.53
CA GLN A 619 1.13 9.70 6.71
C GLN A 619 1.37 10.71 5.58
N GLU A 620 0.31 11.23 4.95
CA GLU A 620 0.39 12.10 3.77
C GLU A 620 0.38 13.60 4.09
N SER A 621 0.10 13.98 5.34
CA SER A 621 -0.07 15.40 5.70
C SER A 621 1.26 16.10 5.97
N ILE A 622 1.55 17.10 5.16
CA ILE A 622 2.61 18.10 5.39
C ILE A 622 2.46 18.87 6.71
N PHE A 623 1.29 18.87 7.36
CA PHE A 623 1.05 19.68 8.56
C PHE A 623 1.54 19.03 9.86
N PHE A 624 1.71 17.71 9.90
CA PHE A 624 2.29 17.01 11.06
C PHE A 624 3.81 16.93 10.98
N ARG A 625 4.37 17.20 9.79
CA ARG A 625 5.79 17.18 9.52
C ARG A 625 6.45 18.38 10.20
N LEU A 626 7.40 18.09 11.10
CA LEU A 626 8.10 19.06 11.95
C LEU A 626 7.18 19.83 12.92
N ASP A 627 5.96 19.33 13.16
CA ASP A 627 5.12 19.83 14.26
C ASP A 627 5.51 19.14 15.57
N SER A 628 5.81 19.94 16.61
CA SER A 628 6.33 19.45 17.87
C SER A 628 5.28 19.42 18.98
N PHE A 629 5.36 18.42 19.86
CA PHE A 629 4.44 18.25 20.98
C PHE A 629 5.09 17.53 22.17
N LEU A 630 5.10 18.18 23.33
CA LEU A 630 5.79 17.70 24.54
C LEU A 630 7.29 17.45 24.31
N TRP A 631 7.71 16.20 24.16
CA TRP A 631 9.08 15.78 23.85
C TRP A 631 9.26 15.27 22.40
N ILE A 632 8.20 15.34 21.59
CA ILE A 632 8.16 14.85 20.21
C ILE A 632 8.53 16.02 19.30
N ASP A 633 9.63 15.91 18.56
CA ASP A 633 10.09 16.97 17.65
C ASP A 633 9.29 17.01 16.33
N ASN A 634 8.65 15.91 15.95
CA ASN A 634 7.93 15.77 14.67
C ASN A 634 6.81 14.72 14.77
N LEU A 635 5.53 15.15 14.76
CA LEU A 635 4.37 14.25 14.83
C LEU A 635 4.26 13.24 13.67
N ALA A 636 4.85 13.55 12.51
CA ALA A 636 4.88 12.65 11.35
C ALA A 636 6.03 11.62 11.40
N ALA A 637 6.99 11.79 12.31
CA ALA A 637 8.07 10.86 12.59
C ALA A 637 7.76 9.99 13.83
N PRO A 638 8.51 8.91 14.10
CA PRO A 638 8.38 8.17 15.36
C PRO A 638 8.75 9.02 16.57
N ASP A 639 8.34 8.54 17.75
CA ASP A 639 8.67 9.16 19.03
C ASP A 639 10.17 9.02 19.35
N MET A 640 10.94 10.11 19.28
CA MET A 640 12.42 10.11 19.42
C MET A 640 12.92 10.40 20.83
N LEU A 641 12.20 9.95 21.88
CA LEU A 641 12.43 10.35 23.28
C LEU A 641 13.89 10.32 23.75
N LYS A 642 14.67 9.28 23.38
CA LYS A 642 16.08 9.20 23.78
C LYS A 642 16.95 8.46 22.76
N TRP A 643 18.06 9.07 22.37
CA TRP A 643 19.11 8.41 21.59
C TRP A 643 19.78 7.29 22.38
N TRP A 644 19.98 6.11 21.77
CA TRP A 644 20.78 5.03 22.37
C TRP A 644 22.17 4.87 21.73
N THR A 645 22.25 4.62 20.42
CA THR A 645 23.46 4.20 19.67
C THR A 645 23.11 3.92 18.20
N GLU A 646 24.12 3.91 17.33
CA GLU A 646 24.05 3.43 15.93
C GLU A 646 24.92 2.16 15.74
N GLN A 647 25.35 1.49 16.81
CA GLN A 647 26.41 0.46 16.75
C GLN A 647 25.93 -0.96 17.09
N ILE A 648 24.65 -1.16 17.45
CA ILE A 648 24.10 -2.50 17.68
C ILE A 648 23.73 -3.12 16.33
N PRO A 649 24.41 -4.21 15.90
CA PRO A 649 24.13 -4.89 14.64
C PRO A 649 22.68 -5.32 14.52
N TYR A 650 22.13 -5.21 13.31
CA TYR A 650 20.74 -5.51 12.93
C TYR A 650 19.65 -4.65 13.58
N VAL A 651 19.91 -4.00 14.73
CA VAL A 651 18.93 -3.23 15.51
C VAL A 651 19.01 -1.73 15.22
N SER A 652 20.23 -1.19 15.10
CA SER A 652 20.46 0.27 15.05
C SER A 652 21.48 0.73 14.01
N THR A 653 22.35 -0.16 13.50
CA THR A 653 23.37 0.20 12.49
C THR A 653 22.72 0.69 11.19
N PRO A 654 23.14 1.85 10.63
CA PRO A 654 22.60 2.36 9.37
C PRO A 654 22.73 1.36 8.20
N ASP A 655 23.76 0.52 8.24
CA ASP A 655 24.02 -0.56 7.27
C ASP A 655 22.92 -1.64 7.25
N ASP A 656 22.14 -1.77 8.33
CA ASP A 656 21.05 -2.74 8.49
C ASP A 656 19.64 -2.15 8.21
N ILE A 657 19.54 -0.93 7.67
CA ILE A 657 18.24 -0.30 7.35
C ILE A 657 17.46 -1.17 6.35
N GLY A 658 16.27 -1.62 6.77
CA GLY A 658 15.42 -2.55 6.02
C GLY A 658 15.42 -3.97 6.59
N SER A 659 16.34 -4.31 7.51
CA SER A 659 16.29 -5.56 8.27
C SER A 659 15.02 -5.66 9.13
N PHE A 660 14.50 -6.87 9.30
CA PHE A 660 13.26 -7.15 10.03
C PHE A 660 13.32 -6.70 11.51
N ILE A 661 14.50 -6.78 12.14
CA ILE A 661 14.71 -6.39 13.54
C ILE A 661 15.29 -4.98 13.72
N TYR A 662 15.37 -4.19 12.63
CA TYR A 662 15.88 -2.82 12.68
C TYR A 662 14.87 -1.88 13.34
N LEU A 663 15.19 -1.43 14.56
CA LEU A 663 14.39 -0.52 15.37
C LEU A 663 14.81 0.95 15.18
N GLY A 664 16.05 1.20 14.77
CA GLY A 664 16.64 2.54 14.64
C GLY A 664 17.50 2.96 15.84
N PRO A 665 18.00 4.21 15.84
CA PRO A 665 18.93 4.70 16.87
C PRO A 665 18.26 5.37 18.09
N TYR A 666 16.93 5.32 18.17
CA TYR A 666 16.12 5.94 19.23
C TYR A 666 15.32 4.93 20.06
N PHE A 667 15.12 5.28 21.33
CA PHE A 667 14.15 4.69 22.24
C PHE A 667 12.78 5.39 22.09
N ASN A 668 11.76 4.65 21.66
CA ASN A 668 10.45 5.21 21.31
C ASN A 668 9.40 4.81 22.38
N LEU A 669 8.92 5.76 23.18
CA LEU A 669 8.02 5.50 24.32
C LEU A 669 6.55 5.36 23.91
N LEU A 670 6.02 6.25 23.06
CA LEU A 670 4.61 6.23 22.64
C LEU A 670 4.20 4.90 21.99
N PRO A 671 4.99 4.29 21.08
CA PRO A 671 4.67 2.97 20.54
C PRO A 671 4.62 1.88 21.62
N LEU A 672 5.53 1.91 22.59
CA LEU A 672 5.55 0.96 23.71
C LEU A 672 4.34 1.15 24.65
N LEU A 673 3.92 2.39 24.90
CA LEU A 673 2.69 2.69 25.65
C LEU A 673 1.44 2.24 24.89
N ALA A 674 1.37 2.49 23.59
CA ALA A 674 0.27 2.04 22.73
C ALA A 674 0.14 0.51 22.73
N VAL A 675 1.24 -0.20 22.47
CA VAL A 675 1.32 -1.67 22.49
C VAL A 675 1.01 -2.22 23.87
N GLY A 676 1.57 -1.64 24.94
CA GLY A 676 1.29 -2.04 26.32
C GLY A 676 -0.18 -1.90 26.68
N LEU A 677 -0.83 -0.82 26.25
CA LEU A 677 -2.26 -0.59 26.46
C LEU A 677 -3.13 -1.53 25.60
N MET A 678 -2.71 -1.85 24.36
CA MET A 678 -3.37 -2.86 23.52
C MET A 678 -3.27 -4.26 24.12
N LEU A 679 -2.09 -4.66 24.60
CA LEU A 679 -1.86 -5.93 25.29
C LEU A 679 -2.69 -6.00 26.58
N PHE A 680 -2.76 -4.91 27.34
CA PHE A 680 -3.65 -4.80 28.50
C PHE A 680 -5.12 -4.97 28.10
N GLN A 681 -5.61 -4.25 27.08
CA GLN A 681 -6.97 -4.38 26.56
C GLN A 681 -7.27 -5.84 26.14
N GLN A 682 -6.39 -6.45 25.33
CA GLN A 682 -6.55 -7.84 24.89
C GLN A 682 -6.53 -8.84 26.04
N SER A 683 -5.66 -8.65 27.04
CA SER A 683 -5.61 -9.52 28.23
C SER A 683 -6.94 -9.55 29.00
N LYS A 684 -7.72 -8.46 28.95
CA LYS A 684 -9.06 -8.34 29.55
C LYS A 684 -10.19 -8.79 28.61
N MET A 685 -9.91 -8.99 27.32
CA MET A 685 -10.88 -9.36 26.27
C MET A 685 -10.70 -10.79 25.73
N MET A 686 -9.61 -11.49 26.08
CA MET A 686 -9.40 -12.89 25.69
C MET A 686 -10.06 -13.86 26.69
N PRO A 687 -10.93 -14.79 26.24
CA PRO A 687 -11.49 -15.83 27.11
C PRO A 687 -10.38 -16.76 27.64
N PRO A 688 -10.58 -17.43 28.80
CA PRO A 688 -9.67 -18.46 29.30
C PRO A 688 -9.40 -19.54 28.24
N ALA A 689 -8.22 -20.15 28.28
CA ALA A 689 -7.94 -21.28 27.40
C ALA A 689 -8.72 -22.49 27.90
N THR A 690 -9.61 -23.01 27.06
CA THR A 690 -10.45 -24.18 27.36
C THR A 690 -9.85 -25.48 26.83
N ASP A 691 -8.92 -25.40 25.87
CA ASP A 691 -8.36 -26.54 25.14
C ASP A 691 -6.92 -26.22 24.68
N PRO A 692 -6.05 -27.22 24.41
CA PRO A 692 -4.70 -27.01 23.90
C PRO A 692 -4.66 -26.22 22.57
N GLN A 693 -5.68 -26.35 21.74
CA GLN A 693 -5.83 -25.55 20.52
C GLN A 693 -6.11 -24.06 20.84
N ALA A 694 -6.86 -23.77 21.91
CA ALA A 694 -7.09 -22.40 22.39
C ALA A 694 -5.83 -21.82 23.05
N GLU A 695 -5.01 -22.65 23.68
CA GLU A 695 -3.66 -22.26 24.14
C GLU A 695 -2.73 -21.94 22.97
N GLN A 696 -2.70 -22.76 21.93
CA GLN A 696 -1.96 -22.48 20.69
C GLN A 696 -2.44 -21.20 20.02
N GLN A 697 -3.77 -20.96 19.94
CA GLN A 697 -4.32 -19.69 19.45
C GLN A 697 -3.88 -18.51 20.31
N ARG A 698 -3.90 -18.61 21.64
CA ARG A 698 -3.41 -17.58 22.57
C ARG A 698 -1.91 -17.33 22.43
N MET A 699 -1.11 -18.38 22.25
CA MET A 699 0.34 -18.27 22.04
C MET A 699 0.64 -17.60 20.69
N MET A 700 -0.07 -17.99 19.63
CA MET A 700 0.04 -17.37 18.31
C MET A 700 -0.38 -15.90 18.35
N MET A 701 -1.47 -15.55 19.05
CA MET A 701 -1.89 -14.16 19.22
C MET A 701 -0.87 -13.34 20.02
N LYS A 702 -0.30 -13.89 21.11
CA LYS A 702 0.80 -13.24 21.84
C LYS A 702 2.04 -13.02 20.97
N LEU A 703 2.45 -14.03 20.18
CA LEU A 703 3.58 -13.92 19.25
C LEU A 703 3.30 -12.87 18.18
N MET A 704 2.11 -12.87 17.58
CA MET A 704 1.67 -11.86 16.61
C MET A 704 1.68 -10.46 17.21
N MET A 705 1.35 -10.28 18.50
CA MET A 705 1.45 -8.99 19.18
C MET A 705 2.89 -8.55 19.44
N ILE A 706 3.82 -9.47 19.72
CA ILE A 706 5.27 -9.14 19.82
C ILE A 706 5.79 -8.71 18.43
N MET A 707 5.44 -9.45 17.38
CA MET A 707 5.77 -9.07 16.00
C MET A 707 5.17 -7.72 15.62
N MET A 708 3.90 -7.48 15.99
CA MET A 708 3.25 -6.19 15.79
C MET A 708 3.95 -5.09 16.59
N ALA A 709 4.45 -5.34 17.79
CA ALA A 709 5.22 -4.37 18.58
C ALA A 709 6.49 -3.91 17.85
N VAL A 710 7.24 -4.83 17.22
CA VAL A 710 8.43 -4.52 16.42
C VAL A 710 8.09 -3.63 15.22
N PHE A 711 7.04 -3.96 14.46
CA PHE A 711 6.59 -3.12 13.35
C PHE A 711 6.04 -1.76 13.81
N PHE A 712 5.27 -1.74 14.89
CA PHE A 712 4.62 -0.55 15.43
C PHE A 712 5.62 0.39 16.11
N TYR A 713 6.81 -0.10 16.50
CA TYR A 713 7.87 0.70 17.10
C TYR A 713 8.27 1.93 16.27
N LYS A 714 8.25 1.82 14.94
CA LYS A 714 8.61 2.89 14.00
C LYS A 714 7.39 3.62 13.42
N VAL A 715 6.22 3.52 14.08
CA VAL A 715 5.02 4.24 13.67
C VAL A 715 5.14 5.74 14.01
N ALA A 716 4.57 6.61 13.17
CA ALA A 716 4.52 8.05 13.43
C ALA A 716 3.86 8.37 14.78
N ALA A 717 4.40 9.35 15.51
CA ALA A 717 3.99 9.70 16.86
C ALA A 717 2.51 10.14 16.94
N GLY A 718 2.03 10.90 15.94
CA GLY A 718 0.61 11.25 15.84
C GLY A 718 -0.33 10.03 15.68
N LEU A 719 0.16 8.97 15.01
CA LEU A 719 -0.58 7.72 14.86
C LEU A 719 -0.51 6.85 16.13
N ALA A 720 0.63 6.82 16.82
CA ALA A 720 0.73 6.23 18.16
C ALA A 720 -0.22 6.92 19.15
N LEU A 721 -0.30 8.25 19.13
CA LEU A 721 -1.20 9.06 19.95
C LEU A 721 -2.68 8.72 19.69
N TYR A 722 -3.10 8.62 18.41
CA TYR A 722 -4.43 8.12 18.05
C TYR A 722 -4.69 6.75 18.70
N PHE A 723 -3.76 5.80 18.55
CA PHE A 723 -3.95 4.45 19.09
C PHE A 723 -4.02 4.44 20.62
N ILE A 724 -3.21 5.20 21.33
CA ILE A 724 -3.29 5.33 22.80
C ILE A 724 -4.69 5.82 23.22
N VAL A 725 -5.17 6.92 22.65
CA VAL A 725 -6.48 7.51 22.98
C VAL A 725 -7.63 6.57 22.59
N SER A 726 -7.54 5.96 21.42
CA SER A 726 -8.54 5.02 20.88
C SER A 726 -8.63 3.74 21.75
N THR A 727 -7.50 3.20 22.20
CA THR A 727 -7.43 2.03 23.10
C THR A 727 -7.87 2.39 24.52
N ALA A 728 -7.48 3.55 25.05
CA ALA A 728 -7.97 4.07 26.33
C ALA A 728 -9.50 4.22 26.33
N TRP A 729 -10.06 4.79 25.26
CA TRP A 729 -11.51 4.89 25.08
C TRP A 729 -12.17 3.51 25.09
N ALA A 730 -11.62 2.52 24.38
CA ALA A 730 -12.16 1.17 24.35
C ALA A 730 -12.19 0.51 25.73
N ILE A 731 -11.19 0.78 26.59
CA ILE A 731 -11.15 0.31 27.98
C ILE A 731 -12.22 1.01 28.83
N ILE A 732 -12.38 2.33 28.70
CA ILE A 732 -13.42 3.11 29.41
C ILE A 732 -14.82 2.64 28.98
N GLU A 733 -15.08 2.56 27.67
CA GLU A 733 -16.34 2.06 27.12
C GLU A 733 -16.66 0.65 27.62
N ARG A 734 -15.65 -0.23 27.67
CA ARG A 734 -15.79 -1.60 28.19
C ARG A 734 -16.16 -1.63 29.68
N GLN A 735 -15.71 -0.67 30.49
CA GLN A 735 -16.05 -0.56 31.92
C GLN A 735 -17.46 0.02 32.14
N LEU A 736 -17.93 0.91 31.27
CA LEU A 736 -19.26 1.53 31.35
C LEU A 736 -20.42 0.58 31.01
N ILE A 737 -20.16 -0.57 30.36
CA ILE A 737 -21.21 -1.53 30.00
C ILE A 737 -21.38 -2.55 31.14
N PRO A 738 -22.60 -2.71 31.71
CA PRO A 738 -22.87 -3.71 32.73
C PRO A 738 -22.50 -5.13 32.28
N LYS A 739 -22.06 -5.96 33.24
CA LYS A 739 -21.87 -7.40 32.98
C LYS A 739 -23.23 -8.01 32.58
N PRO A 740 -23.31 -8.82 31.51
CA PRO A 740 -24.57 -9.41 31.12
C PRO A 740 -25.04 -10.39 32.18
N VAL A 741 -26.29 -10.22 32.62
CA VAL A 741 -27.00 -11.24 33.40
C VAL A 741 -27.34 -12.38 32.43
N ILE A 742 -26.96 -13.61 32.79
CA ILE A 742 -27.35 -14.83 32.09
C ILE A 742 -28.30 -15.57 33.02
N ASP A 743 -29.48 -15.95 32.52
CA ASP A 743 -30.43 -16.74 33.30
C ASP A 743 -29.80 -18.09 33.71
N THR A 744 -29.77 -18.32 35.01
CA THR A 744 -29.11 -19.47 35.64
C THR A 744 -29.97 -20.74 35.65
N SER A 745 -31.12 -20.73 34.96
CA SER A 745 -32.22 -21.70 35.15
C SER A 745 -32.14 -23.00 34.35
N SER A 746 -31.14 -23.19 33.46
CA SER A 746 -30.89 -24.49 32.82
C SER A 746 -29.83 -25.27 33.62
N PRO A 747 -30.19 -26.37 34.31
CA PRO A 747 -29.23 -27.17 35.07
C PRO A 747 -28.37 -28.03 34.14
N ALA A 748 -27.07 -28.12 34.44
CA ALA A 748 -26.19 -29.10 33.82
C ALA A 748 -26.56 -30.51 34.31
N PRO A 749 -26.57 -31.56 33.46
CA PRO A 749 -26.95 -32.89 33.87
C PRO A 749 -25.89 -33.49 34.81
N ALA A 750 -26.22 -33.60 36.09
CA ALA A 750 -25.43 -34.36 37.05
C ALA A 750 -25.49 -35.85 36.71
N THR A 751 -24.32 -36.47 36.51
CA THR A 751 -24.18 -37.89 36.24
C THR A 751 -24.35 -38.72 37.51
N GLY A 752 -25.34 -39.63 37.51
CA GLY A 752 -25.35 -40.83 38.35
C GLY A 752 -26.37 -40.87 39.50
N ALA A 753 -27.40 -41.69 39.34
CA ALA A 753 -28.17 -42.30 40.44
C ALA A 753 -28.76 -43.65 39.99
N LYS A 754 -28.97 -44.57 40.93
CA LYS A 754 -29.31 -45.99 40.67
C LYS A 754 -30.78 -46.22 40.30
N VAL A 755 -31.01 -47.36 39.63
CA VAL A 755 -32.32 -47.93 39.30
C VAL A 755 -33.11 -48.29 40.56
N ALA A 756 -34.39 -47.91 40.59
CA ALA A 756 -35.45 -48.56 41.36
C ALA A 756 -36.71 -48.62 40.48
N ALA A 757 -37.32 -49.80 40.37
CA ALA A 757 -38.51 -50.01 39.54
C ALA A 757 -39.80 -49.75 40.32
N PRO A 758 -40.89 -49.37 39.62
CA PRO A 758 -42.17 -50.03 39.89
C PRO A 758 -42.96 -50.42 38.63
N THR A 759 -43.48 -51.64 38.68
CA THR A 759 -44.83 -52.11 38.28
C THR A 759 -45.80 -51.16 37.55
N GLY A 760 -46.58 -51.70 36.59
CA GLY A 760 -47.95 -51.22 36.34
C GLY A 760 -48.47 -51.32 34.91
N THR A 761 -49.19 -52.40 34.60
CA THR A 761 -49.97 -52.59 33.36
C THR A 761 -51.20 -51.68 33.27
N ALA A 762 -51.54 -51.21 32.05
CA ALA A 762 -52.81 -51.50 31.33
C ALA A 762 -53.35 -50.33 30.47
N GLY A 763 -54.05 -50.68 29.37
CA GLY A 763 -54.99 -49.80 28.65
C GLY A 763 -54.50 -49.25 27.29
N GLY A 764 -55.07 -49.75 26.20
CA GLY A 764 -54.88 -49.21 24.84
C GLY A 764 -56.22 -48.99 24.12
N GLY A 765 -56.24 -48.25 23.00
CA GLY A 765 -57.50 -47.98 22.28
C GLY A 765 -57.43 -47.04 21.06
N LYS A 766 -56.94 -47.57 19.94
CA LYS A 766 -57.09 -47.18 18.51
C LYS A 766 -57.71 -45.83 18.07
N MET A 767 -57.02 -45.27 17.07
CA MET A 767 -57.46 -44.36 15.98
C MET A 767 -58.88 -44.57 15.41
N THR A 768 -59.50 -43.48 14.92
CA THR A 768 -59.80 -43.27 13.48
C THR A 768 -60.32 -41.84 13.22
N THR A 769 -59.53 -40.97 12.56
CA THR A 769 -59.95 -39.90 11.59
C THR A 769 -58.78 -38.93 11.28
N GLU A 770 -57.72 -39.38 10.58
CA GLU A 770 -56.71 -38.47 10.00
C GLU A 770 -56.48 -38.64 8.48
N GLU A 771 -56.97 -39.73 7.88
CA GLU A 771 -56.84 -39.95 6.43
C GLU A 771 -57.69 -38.98 5.58
N ALA A 772 -58.69 -38.32 6.19
CA ALA A 772 -59.48 -37.27 5.54
C ALA A 772 -58.72 -35.93 5.38
N LEU A 773 -57.69 -35.66 6.19
CA LEU A 773 -56.97 -34.37 6.16
C LEU A 773 -55.75 -34.36 5.24
N ALA A 774 -55.19 -35.53 4.92
CA ALA A 774 -53.98 -35.66 4.11
C ALA A 774 -54.20 -35.26 2.64
N ALA A 775 -55.40 -35.43 2.10
CA ALA A 775 -55.70 -35.16 0.69
C ALA A 775 -55.79 -33.66 0.32
N ALA A 776 -55.99 -32.77 1.30
CA ALA A 776 -56.34 -31.36 1.05
C ALA A 776 -55.14 -30.40 0.91
N LYS A 777 -53.90 -30.83 1.20
CA LYS A 777 -52.70 -29.94 1.22
C LYS A 777 -51.73 -30.11 0.04
N ALA A 778 -52.15 -30.77 -1.05
CA ALA A 778 -51.29 -31.10 -2.18
C ALA A 778 -51.41 -30.14 -3.40
N LYS A 779 -51.42 -28.80 -3.22
CA LYS A 779 -51.28 -27.84 -4.35
C LYS A 779 -50.90 -26.39 -3.94
N ASN A 780 -49.63 -26.16 -3.60
CA ASN A 780 -48.82 -24.99 -3.98
C ASN A 780 -47.44 -25.01 -3.27
N LYS A 781 -46.48 -25.78 -3.80
CA LYS A 781 -45.07 -25.70 -3.35
C LYS A 781 -44.41 -24.47 -3.97
N GLY A 782 -44.28 -23.40 -3.18
CA GLY A 782 -43.62 -22.17 -3.59
C GLY A 782 -42.12 -22.32 -3.87
N PHE A 783 -41.55 -21.35 -4.58
CA PHE A 783 -40.13 -21.30 -4.95
C PHE A 783 -39.18 -21.52 -3.75
N LEU A 784 -39.51 -20.95 -2.59
CA LEU A 784 -38.73 -21.11 -1.35
C LEU A 784 -38.64 -22.56 -0.86
N THR A 785 -39.69 -23.37 -1.03
CA THR A 785 -39.65 -24.80 -0.64
C THR A 785 -38.70 -25.57 -1.55
N ARG A 786 -38.74 -25.32 -2.86
CA ARG A 786 -37.83 -25.91 -3.84
C ARG A 786 -36.38 -25.45 -3.65
N LEU A 787 -36.16 -24.19 -3.30
CA LEU A 787 -34.83 -23.66 -2.98
C LEU A 787 -34.24 -24.29 -1.71
N ARG A 788 -35.07 -24.52 -0.69
CA ARG A 788 -34.69 -25.22 0.54
C ARG A 788 -34.36 -26.70 0.28
N GLU A 789 -35.21 -27.40 -0.47
CA GLU A 789 -34.97 -28.78 -0.91
C GLU A 789 -33.67 -28.88 -1.72
N ALA A 790 -33.42 -27.95 -2.65
CA ALA A 790 -32.19 -27.90 -3.46
C ALA A 790 -30.93 -27.56 -2.64
N LEU A 791 -31.02 -26.66 -1.66
CA LEU A 791 -29.91 -26.36 -0.75
C LEU A 791 -29.58 -27.53 0.18
N GLN A 792 -30.58 -28.25 0.68
CA GLN A 792 -30.36 -29.48 1.46
C GLN A 792 -29.72 -30.58 0.59
N ALA A 793 -30.24 -30.83 -0.61
CA ALA A 793 -29.64 -31.79 -1.54
C ALA A 793 -28.17 -31.46 -1.89
N LYS A 794 -27.85 -30.18 -2.10
CA LYS A 794 -26.49 -29.73 -2.41
C LYS A 794 -25.54 -29.78 -1.20
N MET A 795 -26.05 -29.64 0.02
CA MET A 795 -25.28 -29.87 1.24
C MET A 795 -25.02 -31.36 1.47
N GLU A 796 -26.01 -32.23 1.25
CA GLU A 796 -25.81 -33.69 1.29
C GLU A 796 -24.83 -34.17 0.21
N GLU A 797 -24.86 -33.57 -0.98
CA GLU A 797 -23.91 -33.86 -2.06
C GLU A 797 -22.47 -33.45 -1.67
N MET A 798 -22.27 -32.26 -1.10
CA MET A 798 -20.96 -31.85 -0.57
C MET A 798 -20.49 -32.73 0.59
N GLN A 799 -21.39 -33.16 1.49
CA GLN A 799 -21.04 -34.09 2.57
C GLN A 799 -20.61 -35.45 2.00
N ARG A 800 -21.33 -36.00 1.01
CA ARG A 800 -20.93 -37.23 0.33
C ARG A 800 -19.58 -37.12 -0.36
N GLN A 801 -19.29 -35.98 -1.01
CA GLN A 801 -17.99 -35.73 -1.65
C GLN A 801 -16.85 -35.62 -0.61
N ALA A 802 -17.09 -34.97 0.53
CA ALA A 802 -16.14 -34.91 1.64
C ALA A 802 -15.88 -36.28 2.27
N ASP A 803 -16.93 -37.08 2.50
CA ASP A 803 -16.81 -38.45 3.03
C ASP A 803 -16.11 -39.39 2.03
N GLU A 804 -16.34 -39.23 0.73
CA GLU A 804 -15.56 -39.94 -0.31
C GLU A 804 -14.08 -39.54 -0.28
N GLN A 805 -13.76 -38.25 -0.14
CA GLN A 805 -12.37 -37.78 -0.06
C GLN A 805 -11.68 -38.31 1.20
N ALA A 806 -12.35 -38.31 2.34
CA ALA A 806 -11.85 -38.90 3.58
C ALA A 806 -11.60 -40.42 3.43
N LYS A 807 -12.54 -41.17 2.84
CA LYS A 807 -12.36 -42.61 2.55
C LYS A 807 -11.21 -42.88 1.57
N ARG A 808 -10.97 -42.00 0.59
CA ARG A 808 -9.84 -42.11 -0.35
C ARG A 808 -8.50 -41.83 0.34
N GLN A 809 -8.43 -40.89 1.29
CA GLN A 809 -7.24 -40.65 2.09
C GLN A 809 -6.91 -41.85 3.01
N ILE A 810 -7.92 -42.39 3.70
CA ILE A 810 -7.77 -43.58 4.56
C ILE A 810 -7.30 -44.80 3.75
N ARG A 811 -7.83 -45.00 2.53
CA ARG A 811 -7.45 -46.11 1.64
C ARG A 811 -5.99 -46.04 1.15
N ASN A 812 -5.38 -44.86 1.12
CA ASN A 812 -4.00 -44.66 0.64
C ASN A 812 -2.95 -44.73 1.76
N GLY A 813 -3.35 -44.83 3.03
CA GLY A 813 -2.42 -45.02 4.15
C GLY A 813 -2.15 -46.49 4.45
N ARG A 814 -0.96 -47.00 4.11
CA ARG A 814 -0.38 -48.22 4.72
C ARG A 814 0.87 -47.84 5.52
N PRO A 815 1.13 -48.48 6.67
CA PRO A 815 2.23 -48.09 7.54
C PRO A 815 3.57 -48.65 7.03
N GLY A 816 4.57 -47.79 6.93
CA GLY A 816 5.91 -48.18 6.50
C GLY A 816 6.73 -46.99 5.99
N ASP A 817 7.18 -46.13 6.91
CA ASP A 817 8.52 -45.53 6.90
C ASP A 817 8.76 -44.75 8.21
N GLY A 818 10.02 -44.74 8.67
CA GLY A 818 10.42 -44.16 9.95
C GLY A 818 10.62 -42.63 9.92
N PRO A 819 10.97 -42.01 11.07
CA PRO A 819 11.10 -40.56 11.16
C PRO A 819 12.37 -40.04 10.48
N ASN A 820 12.20 -39.12 9.52
CA ASN A 820 13.32 -38.37 8.94
C ASN A 820 13.82 -37.26 9.90
N PRO A 821 15.14 -36.99 9.95
CA PRO A 821 15.74 -35.94 10.78
C PRO A 821 15.49 -34.52 10.21
N PRO A 822 15.69 -33.45 11.01
CA PRO A 822 15.34 -32.08 10.62
C PRO A 822 16.28 -31.46 9.57
N PRO A 823 15.82 -30.46 8.80
CA PRO A 823 16.57 -29.88 7.69
C PRO A 823 17.63 -28.87 8.13
N GLY A 824 18.81 -28.91 7.50
CA GLY A 824 19.87 -27.92 7.67
C GLY A 824 20.71 -27.70 6.40
N THR A 825 20.77 -26.43 5.97
CA THR A 825 21.86 -25.75 5.21
C THR A 825 22.33 -26.25 3.82
N GLY A 826 22.46 -25.31 2.87
CA GLY A 826 23.23 -25.44 1.60
C GLY A 826 22.36 -25.46 0.32
N THR A 827 22.10 -24.35 -0.37
CA THR A 827 22.91 -23.63 -1.40
C THR A 827 22.77 -24.13 -2.86
N ASP A 828 22.17 -23.25 -3.69
CA ASP A 828 22.49 -22.92 -5.10
C ASP A 828 22.23 -23.86 -6.31
N GLY A 829 21.01 -23.75 -6.89
CA GLY A 829 20.69 -23.63 -8.35
C GLY A 829 21.09 -24.75 -9.35
N PRO A 830 20.87 -24.56 -10.67
CA PRO A 830 19.86 -23.74 -11.37
C PRO A 830 18.94 -24.60 -12.31
N GLN A 831 17.89 -23.99 -12.89
CA GLN A 831 16.92 -24.67 -13.76
C GLN A 831 16.80 -23.99 -15.15
N PRO A 832 16.97 -24.70 -16.28
CA PRO A 832 16.75 -24.14 -17.61
C PRO A 832 15.41 -24.54 -18.27
N ASP A 833 14.87 -23.57 -19.01
CA ASP A 833 14.09 -23.60 -20.26
C ASP A 833 13.91 -24.99 -20.95
N GLY A 834 12.77 -25.38 -21.55
CA GLY A 834 11.54 -24.66 -21.88
C GLY A 834 10.69 -25.45 -22.89
N ARG A 835 9.74 -24.76 -23.55
CA ARG A 835 8.83 -25.25 -24.62
C ARG A 835 7.78 -26.32 -24.25
N ARG A 836 6.51 -25.89 -24.27
CA ARG A 836 5.43 -26.64 -24.94
C ARG A 836 4.40 -25.65 -25.51
N ASP A 837 4.23 -25.67 -26.82
CA ASP A 837 3.30 -24.80 -27.53
C ASP A 837 2.47 -25.61 -28.55
N LYS A 838 1.19 -25.22 -28.66
CA LYS A 838 0.21 -25.50 -29.74
C LYS A 838 -0.27 -26.93 -30.07
N LYS A 839 -1.62 -27.03 -30.00
CA LYS A 839 -2.58 -27.61 -31.00
C LYS A 839 -2.57 -29.15 -31.12
N ASN A 840 -3.64 -29.84 -31.53
CA ASN A 840 -4.99 -29.54 -32.05
C ASN A 840 -5.83 -30.84 -31.85
N ARG A 841 -7.14 -30.91 -31.54
CA ARG A 841 -8.36 -30.77 -32.38
C ARG A 841 -9.49 -31.43 -31.55
N ARG A 842 -10.66 -30.82 -31.29
CA ARG A 842 -11.90 -30.73 -32.13
C ARG A 842 -12.63 -32.07 -32.42
N ARG A 843 -13.98 -32.04 -32.26
CA ARG A 843 -15.03 -33.06 -32.59
C ARG A 843 -15.11 -34.22 -31.59
N LYS A 844 -16.27 -34.78 -31.20
CA LYS A 844 -17.74 -34.61 -31.43
C LYS A 844 -18.41 -34.89 -30.05
N LYS A 845 -19.69 -34.59 -29.76
CA LYS A 845 -20.85 -34.20 -30.57
C LYS A 845 -21.73 -33.27 -29.73
#